data_AF-A0A8H5IMF3-F1
#
_entry.id   AF-A0A8H5IMF3-F1
#
_cell.length_a   1.000
_cell.length_b   1.000
_cell.length_c   1.000
_cell.angle_alpha   90.00
_cell.angle_beta   90.00
_cell.angle_gamma   90.00
#
_symmetry.space_group_name_H-M   'P 1'
#
loop_
_entity.id
_entity.type
_entity.pdbx_description
1 polymer ?
#
loop_
_entity_poly.entity_id
_entity_poly.type
_entity_poly.pdbx_seq_one_letter_code
_entity_poly.pdbx_strand_id
1 'polypeptide(L)'
;MFTSTNGSAPGAGNDQSQKEKVNNGYQAAPDAAEHICTNLSTLLNPRSLRKRIVVGITGATGAILGIKVLIALRRLNIESHLIISKWAEATIKYETDYLPKNVRALADYTHSINDMAAPVSSGSFKTDGMIVVPCSMKTLSAISSGYCDDLISRTADVMLKERRKLVLVARETPLSDIHLRNMLSVTQSGAIIFPPVPAYYIKAASIEGLTDQTVGHSYQSKREIGNRDNENDNRVAQFPEFGFLHPDDLEYRQDELSVVQKLRLLVIVAVSHRYSESYSSDINNKNILFIANEVQKRVTSGPGLALIQTFLILSLCNWGDGDGFNAWMHCGIATRMAQGLLSTGFASCGKRETLSELEKRTLWTCFKMDRLLSCGKRRQAMFSDVDMHFSLPVNDTQFLFGHSPQAAPVDDSLKVHGPDDHLVLLIRGLRIWSRVHTWIAEGGRRQPGMTEPEQCPFNETSDWSKMKHDLIKWRESQDALMTYPATKVSVHAQRGQAERFGYINLVYYVSLLFLCREFIPFSPVDEVKPRGPIEPPLLKARGPDSFWLQNVFDLYDAASQISSLLSDLEHVGCPLRTPFSGLCAFSSTLWSIYGAAFPNFMGFTPSQTTDADAQAERTMAVLVRIGKVWRLAEEWIDVLNTAKSIMTRVSEGRRVKRSRYDYPELEDSIHLAPLQGMPRQTFDRPAGLVSADDGSKLHQLVAGDAEQGVETERLEFLEETSGILVLEAVIPFARISSETRKEYPDPNRLF
;
A
#
# COMPACT_ATOMS: atom_id res chain seq x y z
N MET A 1 55.77 40.82 14.60
CA MET A 1 56.40 41.95 13.91
C MET A 1 55.49 42.38 12.77
N PHE A 2 54.98 43.62 12.88
CA PHE A 2 54.55 44.59 11.85
C PHE A 2 53.71 44.07 10.66
N THR A 3 52.39 44.32 10.60
CA THR A 3 51.68 45.58 10.22
C THR A 3 51.96 46.01 8.78
N SER A 4 50.93 46.02 7.91
CA SER A 4 50.13 47.20 7.53
C SER A 4 50.64 47.84 6.23
N THR A 5 49.86 47.81 5.15
CA THR A 5 48.91 48.86 4.69
C THR A 5 49.49 49.75 3.59
N ASN A 6 48.63 50.00 2.60
CA ASN A 6 48.59 51.15 1.67
C ASN A 6 49.69 51.18 0.60
N GLY A 7 49.42 51.45 -0.67
CA GLY A 7 48.23 51.97 -1.34
C GLY A 7 48.69 52.78 -2.56
N SER A 8 47.76 52.97 -3.51
CA SER A 8 47.77 54.01 -4.56
C SER A 8 48.40 53.67 -5.91
N ALA A 9 47.54 53.56 -6.92
CA ALA A 9 47.76 53.73 -8.36
C ALA A 9 48.17 55.21 -8.69
N PRO A 10 48.46 55.68 -9.93
CA PRO A 10 47.81 55.34 -11.21
C PRO A 10 48.67 55.44 -12.52
N GLY A 11 48.04 55.14 -13.67
CA GLY A 11 48.12 56.04 -14.83
C GLY A 11 48.77 55.56 -16.14
N ALA A 12 47.92 55.41 -17.16
CA ALA A 12 48.13 55.61 -18.62
C ALA A 12 49.09 54.65 -19.37
N GLY A 13 48.76 54.12 -20.56
CA GLY A 13 47.62 54.36 -21.43
C GLY A 13 47.72 53.60 -22.76
N ASN A 14 46.73 53.92 -23.61
CA ASN A 14 46.61 53.76 -25.06
C ASN A 14 46.02 52.50 -25.72
N ASP A 15 44.85 52.78 -26.31
CA ASP A 15 44.45 52.55 -27.70
C ASP A 15 43.54 51.37 -28.08
N GLN A 16 42.25 51.72 -28.17
CA GLN A 16 41.34 51.57 -29.33
C GLN A 16 41.49 50.28 -30.16
N SER A 17 40.47 49.42 -30.30
CA SER A 17 39.16 49.77 -30.86
C SER A 17 38.19 48.56 -30.89
N GLN A 18 36.99 48.81 -30.36
CA GLN A 18 35.65 48.47 -30.85
C GLN A 18 35.36 47.12 -31.53
N LYS A 19 34.50 46.32 -30.88
CA LYS A 19 33.12 46.05 -31.35
C LYS A 19 32.25 45.49 -30.21
N GLU A 20 31.22 46.25 -29.85
CA GLU A 20 30.14 45.90 -28.92
C GLU A 20 29.28 44.75 -29.48
N LYS A 21 28.67 43.95 -28.57
CA LYS A 21 27.20 43.84 -28.49
C LYS A 21 26.72 43.03 -27.27
N VAL A 22 25.92 43.73 -26.46
CA VAL A 22 24.71 43.31 -25.71
C VAL A 22 24.87 42.37 -24.52
N ASN A 23 24.86 42.99 -23.34
CA ASN A 23 24.57 42.42 -22.04
C ASN A 23 23.06 42.59 -21.79
N ASN A 24 22.31 41.51 -21.54
CA ASN A 24 20.95 41.58 -20.98
C ASN A 24 20.90 40.68 -19.73
N GLY A 25 20.57 41.30 -18.61
CA GLY A 25 20.61 40.69 -17.29
C GLY A 25 19.38 39.84 -16.96
N TYR A 26 19.59 38.90 -16.05
CA TYR A 26 18.58 38.35 -15.15
C TYR A 26 19.24 38.13 -13.78
N GLN A 27 18.93 39.02 -12.83
CA GLN A 27 19.11 38.76 -11.40
C GLN A 27 17.89 37.98 -10.92
N ALA A 28 18.07 36.73 -10.51
CA ALA A 28 17.06 35.94 -9.81
C ALA A 28 17.28 36.06 -8.28
N ALA A 29 16.22 36.41 -7.56
CA ALA A 29 16.19 36.65 -6.12
C ALA A 29 16.27 35.35 -5.28
N PRO A 30 17.00 35.30 -4.15
CA PRO A 30 17.22 34.09 -3.34
C PRO A 30 16.23 33.84 -2.18
N ASP A 31 15.12 34.58 -2.06
CA ASP A 31 14.34 34.60 -0.80
C ASP A 31 13.39 33.41 -0.55
N ALA A 32 13.17 32.52 -1.53
CA ALA A 32 12.30 31.35 -1.36
C ALA A 32 13.01 30.13 -0.72
N ALA A 33 14.33 30.02 -0.87
CA ALA A 33 15.11 28.88 -0.38
C ALA A 33 15.38 28.97 1.13
N GLU A 34 15.50 30.18 1.67
CA GLU A 34 15.86 30.40 3.07
C GLU A 34 14.69 30.05 4.03
N HIS A 35 13.46 30.30 3.60
CA HIS A 35 12.23 29.96 4.35
C HIS A 35 11.96 28.44 4.42
N ILE A 36 12.44 27.65 3.46
CA ILE A 36 12.31 26.19 3.45
C ILE A 36 13.38 25.54 4.34
N CYS A 37 14.60 26.10 4.35
CA CYS A 37 15.72 25.62 5.17
C CYS A 37 15.48 25.75 6.69
N THR A 38 14.73 26.76 7.14
CA THR A 38 14.41 26.92 8.57
C THR A 38 13.44 25.83 9.07
N ASN A 39 12.53 25.35 8.21
CA ASN A 39 11.56 24.32 8.57
C ASN A 39 12.15 22.89 8.54
N LEU A 40 13.08 22.61 7.61
CA LEU A 40 13.73 21.30 7.49
C LEU A 40 14.89 21.07 8.49
N SER A 41 15.64 22.10 8.85
CA SER A 41 16.67 22.00 9.90
C SER A 41 16.09 21.72 11.29
N THR A 42 14.84 22.14 11.53
CA THR A 42 14.08 21.82 12.76
C THR A 42 13.64 20.35 12.80
N LEU A 43 13.45 19.71 11.64
CA LEU A 43 13.05 18.31 11.49
C LEU A 43 14.24 17.32 11.51
N LEU A 44 15.46 17.76 11.20
CA LEU A 44 16.61 16.88 10.93
C LEU A 44 17.74 16.96 11.97
N ASN A 45 17.51 17.58 13.13
CA ASN A 45 18.47 17.56 14.23
C ASN A 45 18.32 16.25 15.04
N PRO A 46 19.31 15.32 15.11
CA PRO A 46 19.18 14.01 15.77
C PRO A 46 19.14 14.05 17.30
N ARG A 47 19.13 15.26 17.89
CA ARG A 47 18.73 15.49 19.28
C ARG A 47 17.27 15.94 19.44
N SER A 48 16.46 15.88 18.38
CA SER A 48 14.99 15.98 18.48
C SER A 48 14.39 14.65 18.94
N LEU A 49 14.66 14.36 20.21
CA LEU A 49 13.78 13.73 21.19
C LEU A 49 13.10 12.42 20.75
N ARG A 50 13.71 11.28 21.12
CA ARG A 50 12.96 10.03 21.38
C ARG A 50 11.66 10.41 22.04
N LYS A 51 10.50 10.01 21.47
CA LYS A 51 9.20 10.48 21.99
C LYS A 51 9.18 10.25 23.50
N ARG A 52 8.91 11.31 24.27
CA ARG A 52 8.91 11.30 25.73
C ARG A 52 7.49 11.27 26.23
N ILE A 53 7.13 10.19 26.90
CA ILE A 53 5.82 10.04 27.51
C ILE A 53 5.99 9.98 29.02
N VAL A 54 5.24 10.84 29.71
CA VAL A 54 5.11 10.73 31.16
C VAL A 54 4.00 9.73 31.47
N VAL A 55 4.28 8.76 32.34
CA VAL A 55 3.30 7.79 32.82
C VAL A 55 3.06 8.03 34.30
N GLY A 56 1.85 8.45 34.66
CA GLY A 56 1.42 8.57 36.05
C GLY A 56 0.60 7.36 36.46
N ILE A 57 1.02 6.61 37.48
CA ILE A 57 0.22 5.52 38.06
C ILE A 57 -0.36 5.99 39.40
N THR A 58 -1.69 6.02 39.50
CA THR A 58 -2.41 6.51 40.70
C THR A 58 -3.14 5.38 41.43
N GLY A 59 -3.57 5.62 42.67
CA GLY A 59 -4.14 4.61 43.56
C GLY A 59 -5.54 4.07 43.22
N ALA A 60 -6.00 4.22 41.99
CA ALA A 60 -7.21 3.53 41.53
C ALA A 60 -6.90 2.07 41.20
N THR A 61 -7.91 1.20 41.32
CA THR A 61 -7.78 -0.21 40.92
C THR A 61 -7.59 -0.36 39.41
N GLY A 62 -6.92 -1.43 39.00
CA GLY A 62 -6.46 -1.67 37.64
C GLY A 62 -4.99 -1.31 37.44
N ALA A 63 -4.16 -1.47 38.46
CA ALA A 63 -2.72 -1.14 38.40
C ALA A 63 -1.99 -1.87 37.26
N ILE A 64 -2.46 -3.05 36.88
CA ILE A 64 -1.96 -3.83 35.75
C ILE A 64 -2.01 -3.07 34.42
N LEU A 65 -2.98 -2.17 34.23
CA LEU A 65 -3.08 -1.33 33.02
C LEU A 65 -1.86 -0.41 32.89
N GLY A 66 -1.43 0.22 33.98
CA GLY A 66 -0.24 1.09 33.97
C GLY A 66 1.05 0.31 33.73
N ILE A 67 1.15 -0.90 34.28
CA ILE A 67 2.28 -1.80 34.05
C ILE A 67 2.34 -2.23 32.58
N LYS A 68 1.21 -2.64 32.00
CA LYS A 68 1.12 -3.03 30.58
C LYS A 68 1.41 -1.86 29.64
N VAL A 69 0.99 -0.63 29.98
CA VAL A 69 1.40 0.59 29.26
C VAL A 69 2.91 0.76 29.28
N LEU A 70 3.58 0.62 30.43
CA LEU A 70 5.04 0.72 30.49
C LEU A 70 5.75 -0.35 29.65
N ILE A 71 5.26 -1.59 29.68
CA ILE A 71 5.78 -2.68 28.84
C ILE A 71 5.61 -2.34 27.35
N ALA A 72 4.44 -1.81 26.97
CA ALA A 72 4.16 -1.39 25.60
C ALA A 72 5.08 -0.23 25.17
N LEU A 73 5.23 0.81 25.99
CA LEU A 73 6.11 1.95 25.69
C LEU A 73 7.57 1.53 25.52
N ARG A 74 8.05 0.61 26.38
CA ARG A 74 9.40 0.06 26.28
C ARG A 74 9.60 -0.74 24.99
N ARG A 75 8.61 -1.53 24.59
CA ARG A 75 8.63 -2.28 23.30
C ARG A 75 8.65 -1.34 22.10
N LEU A 76 7.90 -0.22 22.18
CA LEU A 76 7.83 0.83 21.16
C LEU A 76 9.01 1.81 21.20
N ASN A 77 10.05 1.52 21.99
CA ASN A 77 11.24 2.36 22.15
C ASN A 77 10.95 3.84 22.51
N ILE A 78 9.89 4.09 23.26
CA ILE A 78 9.48 5.42 23.74
C ILE A 78 10.16 5.69 25.08
N GLU A 79 10.74 6.88 25.24
CA GLU A 79 11.33 7.31 26.50
C GLU A 79 10.22 7.56 27.52
N SER A 80 10.22 6.76 28.57
CA SER A 80 9.18 6.76 29.59
C SER A 80 9.67 7.42 30.88
N HIS A 81 8.94 8.45 31.32
CA HIS A 81 9.14 9.08 32.62
C HIS A 81 8.01 8.67 33.56
N LEU A 82 8.30 7.77 34.48
CA LEU A 82 7.31 7.19 35.38
C LEU A 82 7.23 7.97 36.71
N ILE A 83 6.00 8.26 37.12
CA ILE A 83 5.67 8.79 38.45
C ILE A 83 4.62 7.85 39.07
N ILE A 84 4.90 7.32 40.27
CA ILE A 84 3.99 6.42 40.99
C ILE A 84 3.53 7.11 42.27
N SER A 85 2.21 7.16 42.50
CA SER A 85 1.67 7.67 43.76
C SER A 85 1.83 6.69 44.92
N LYS A 86 1.86 7.21 46.16
CA LYS A 86 1.93 6.37 47.38
C LYS A 86 0.85 5.27 47.39
N TRP A 87 -0.37 5.61 47.01
CA TRP A 87 -1.48 4.65 46.97
C TRP A 87 -1.35 3.67 45.80
N ALA A 88 -0.81 4.09 44.65
CA ALA A 88 -0.51 3.17 43.56
C ALA A 88 0.52 2.10 43.95
N GLU A 89 1.52 2.43 44.77
CA GLU A 89 2.46 1.42 45.27
C GLU A 89 1.80 0.35 46.13
N ALA A 90 0.78 0.72 46.91
CA ALA A 90 -0.02 -0.22 47.67
C ALA A 90 -0.92 -1.06 46.75
N THR A 91 -1.59 -0.43 45.78
CA THR A 91 -2.46 -1.10 44.80
C THR A 91 -1.69 -2.10 43.94
N ILE A 92 -0.49 -1.75 43.47
CA ILE A 92 0.38 -2.66 42.69
C ILE A 92 0.65 -3.94 43.47
N LYS A 93 0.99 -3.84 44.77
CA LYS A 93 1.26 -5.00 45.63
C LYS A 93 -0.01 -5.81 45.93
N TYR A 94 -1.16 -5.16 45.96
CA TYR A 94 -2.43 -5.80 46.29
C TYR A 94 -3.05 -6.53 45.09
N GLU A 95 -2.90 -5.98 43.89
CA GLU A 95 -3.59 -6.45 42.67
C GLU A 95 -2.72 -7.28 41.73
N THR A 96 -1.40 -7.26 41.90
CA THR A 96 -0.47 -7.86 40.94
C THR A 96 0.70 -8.56 41.63
N ASP A 97 1.34 -9.48 40.92
CA ASP A 97 2.58 -10.13 41.36
C ASP A 97 3.83 -9.22 41.25
N TYR A 98 3.67 -7.98 40.79
CA TYR A 98 4.77 -7.04 40.65
C TYR A 98 5.07 -6.34 41.98
N LEU A 99 6.36 -6.23 42.29
CA LEU A 99 6.82 -5.28 43.30
C LEU A 99 6.98 -3.89 42.66
N PRO A 100 6.73 -2.77 43.39
CA PRO A 100 6.94 -1.42 42.85
C PRO A 100 8.35 -1.18 42.29
N LYS A 101 9.37 -1.87 42.83
CA LYS A 101 10.74 -1.84 42.28
C LYS A 101 10.81 -2.40 40.86
N ASN A 102 10.08 -3.49 40.58
CA ASN A 102 10.03 -4.12 39.27
C ASN A 102 9.32 -3.22 38.27
N VAL A 103 8.24 -2.56 38.69
CA VAL A 103 7.52 -1.59 37.85
C VAL A 103 8.41 -0.38 37.52
N ARG A 104 9.16 0.13 38.50
CA ARG A 104 10.14 1.20 38.27
C ARG A 104 11.21 0.82 37.24
N ALA A 105 11.68 -0.42 37.26
CA ALA A 105 12.66 -0.92 36.30
C ALA A 105 12.13 -1.07 34.86
N LEU A 106 10.81 -0.97 34.65
CA LEU A 106 10.22 -0.98 33.32
C LEU A 106 10.36 0.37 32.59
N ALA A 107 10.54 1.48 33.31
CA ALA A 107 10.66 2.82 32.76
C ALA A 107 12.13 3.25 32.56
N ASP A 108 12.37 4.20 31.64
CA ASP A 108 13.70 4.78 31.41
C ASP A 108 14.11 5.72 32.57
N TYR A 109 13.15 6.50 33.06
CA TYR A 109 13.32 7.41 34.18
C TYR A 109 12.19 7.24 35.19
N THR A 110 12.51 7.32 36.47
CA THR A 110 11.53 7.29 37.55
C THR A 110 11.72 8.50 38.44
N HIS A 111 10.63 9.21 38.70
CA HIS A 111 10.62 10.42 39.53
C HIS A 111 9.81 10.18 40.79
N SER A 112 10.29 10.73 41.91
CA SER A 112 9.53 10.72 43.16
C SER A 112 8.30 11.62 43.01
N ILE A 113 7.14 11.18 43.51
CA ILE A 113 5.92 11.99 43.49
C ILE A 113 6.05 13.33 44.23
N ASN A 114 6.99 13.42 45.17
CA ASN A 114 7.26 14.65 45.94
C ASN A 114 8.38 15.51 45.32
N ASP A 115 9.00 15.06 44.23
CA ASP A 115 10.10 15.78 43.58
C ASP A 115 9.55 16.84 42.60
N MET A 116 9.14 17.97 43.16
CA MET A 116 8.64 19.10 42.37
C MET A 116 9.73 19.77 41.52
N ALA A 117 11.00 19.45 41.74
CA ALA A 117 12.13 19.93 40.93
C ALA A 117 12.46 19.01 39.75
N ALA A 118 11.75 17.88 39.61
CA ALA A 118 11.94 16.95 38.50
C ALA A 118 11.72 17.65 37.15
N PRO A 119 12.46 17.31 36.08
CA PRO A 119 12.33 17.98 34.77
C PRO A 119 10.89 18.04 34.24
N VAL A 120 10.11 16.98 34.50
CA VAL A 120 8.71 16.85 34.07
C VAL A 120 7.74 17.84 34.74
N SER A 121 8.16 18.58 35.78
CA SER A 121 7.37 19.66 36.40
C SER A 121 7.50 21.01 35.67
N SER A 122 8.39 21.10 34.67
CA SER A 122 8.67 22.31 33.91
C SER A 122 8.16 22.25 32.48
N GLY A 123 7.54 23.33 32.01
CA GLY A 123 7.15 23.49 30.60
C GLY A 123 8.33 23.56 29.64
N SER A 124 9.52 23.96 30.11
CA SER A 124 10.74 23.97 29.28
C SER A 124 11.24 22.57 28.94
N PHE A 125 10.93 21.58 29.77
CA PHE A 125 11.22 20.17 29.46
C PHE A 125 10.20 19.65 28.46
N LYS A 126 10.63 19.41 27.22
CA LYS A 126 9.76 18.97 26.13
C LYS A 126 9.39 17.49 26.30
N THR A 127 8.09 17.25 26.37
CA THR A 127 7.46 15.92 26.41
C THR A 127 6.36 15.87 25.35
N ASP A 128 6.12 14.69 24.78
CA ASP A 128 5.08 14.46 23.77
C ASP A 128 3.69 14.24 24.39
N GLY A 129 3.60 14.25 25.70
CA GLY A 129 2.36 14.13 26.45
C GLY A 129 2.49 13.24 27.70
N MET A 130 1.38 13.12 28.39
CA MET A 130 1.25 12.34 29.62
C MET A 130 0.05 11.41 29.55
N ILE A 131 0.19 10.22 30.10
CA ILE A 131 -0.92 9.30 30.38
C ILE A 131 -0.96 9.03 31.88
N VAL A 132 -2.14 9.20 32.49
CA VAL A 132 -2.39 8.80 33.88
C VAL A 132 -3.23 7.54 33.87
N VAL A 133 -2.64 6.41 34.26
CA VAL A 133 -3.21 5.07 34.07
C VAL A 133 -2.86 4.10 35.22
N PRO A 134 -3.86 3.63 35.98
CA PRO A 134 -5.21 4.18 36.09
C PRO A 134 -5.18 5.60 36.72
N CYS A 135 -6.20 6.40 36.44
CA CYS A 135 -6.41 7.75 37.01
C CYS A 135 -7.52 7.71 38.07
N SER A 136 -7.15 8.00 39.32
CA SER A 136 -8.07 8.08 40.47
C SER A 136 -8.90 9.35 40.46
N MET A 137 -10.10 9.30 41.06
CA MET A 137 -10.96 10.49 41.18
C MET A 137 -10.30 11.62 41.99
N LYS A 138 -9.42 11.29 42.96
CA LYS A 138 -8.59 12.29 43.66
C LYS A 138 -7.69 13.04 42.68
N THR A 139 -6.92 12.31 41.87
CA THR A 139 -6.01 12.91 40.88
C THR A 139 -6.77 13.67 39.81
N LEU A 140 -7.88 13.11 39.32
CA LEU A 140 -8.74 13.79 38.35
C LEU A 140 -9.28 15.13 38.91
N SER A 141 -9.73 15.15 40.16
CA SER A 141 -10.19 16.38 40.82
C SER A 141 -9.07 17.40 40.96
N ALA A 142 -7.86 16.97 41.34
CA ALA A 142 -6.70 17.85 41.48
C ALA A 142 -6.30 18.48 40.13
N ILE A 143 -6.29 17.68 39.05
CA ILE A 143 -6.04 18.17 37.68
C ILE A 143 -7.14 19.14 37.25
N SER A 144 -8.41 18.81 37.49
CA SER A 144 -9.55 19.65 37.12
C SER A 144 -9.54 21.01 37.80
N SER A 145 -9.08 21.09 39.05
CA SER A 145 -9.00 22.35 39.78
C SER A 145 -7.66 23.08 39.63
N GLY A 146 -6.70 22.51 38.87
CA GLY A 146 -5.32 23.02 38.78
C GLY A 146 -4.54 22.95 40.10
N TYR A 147 -4.98 22.11 41.04
CA TYR A 147 -4.35 21.96 42.35
C TYR A 147 -3.15 21.01 42.24
N CYS A 148 -1.96 21.58 42.11
CA CYS A 148 -0.71 20.88 41.83
C CYS A 148 0.05 20.52 43.12
N ASP A 149 -0.54 19.71 44.00
CA ASP A 149 0.06 19.30 45.29
C ASP A 149 1.10 18.18 45.17
N ASP A 150 1.14 17.51 44.01
CA ASP A 150 2.09 16.44 43.71
C ASP A 150 2.64 16.53 42.28
N LEU A 151 3.69 15.75 41.98
CA LEU A 151 4.32 15.78 40.67
C LEU A 151 3.39 15.32 39.54
N ILE A 152 2.43 14.42 39.82
CA ILE A 152 1.49 13.92 38.80
C ILE A 152 0.55 15.04 38.35
N SER A 153 -0.13 15.68 39.31
CA SER A 153 -1.02 16.81 39.08
C SER A 153 -0.27 18.00 38.47
N ARG A 154 0.95 18.27 38.94
CA ARG A 154 1.80 19.32 38.37
C ARG A 154 2.21 19.06 36.92
N THR A 155 2.64 17.85 36.60
CA THR A 155 3.01 17.51 35.21
C THR A 155 1.78 17.52 34.29
N ALA A 156 0.61 17.12 34.79
CA ALA A 156 -0.64 17.22 34.04
C ALA A 156 -1.04 18.69 33.78
N ASP A 157 -0.90 19.58 34.76
CA ASP A 157 -1.08 21.03 34.58
C ASP A 157 -0.11 21.59 33.52
N VAL A 158 1.15 21.15 33.53
CA VAL A 158 2.10 21.47 32.45
C VAL A 158 1.61 20.99 31.09
N MET A 159 1.01 19.79 31.00
CA MET A 159 0.47 19.32 29.72
C MET A 159 -0.66 20.23 29.23
N LEU A 160 -1.60 20.58 30.11
CA LEU A 160 -2.75 21.42 29.77
C LEU A 160 -2.30 22.83 29.34
N LYS A 161 -1.45 23.49 30.13
CA LYS A 161 -1.02 24.88 29.86
C LYS A 161 -0.12 24.99 28.62
N GLU A 162 0.70 23.96 28.35
CA GLU A 162 1.56 23.90 27.17
C GLU A 162 0.86 23.30 25.94
N ARG A 163 -0.46 23.02 26.03
CA ARG A 163 -1.28 22.40 24.98
C ARG A 163 -0.70 21.07 24.46
N ARG A 164 -0.17 20.25 25.37
CA ARG A 164 0.32 18.90 25.09
C ARG A 164 -0.73 17.86 25.43
N LYS A 165 -0.63 16.69 24.80
CA LYS A 165 -1.60 15.61 24.96
C LYS A 165 -1.59 15.08 26.40
N LEU A 166 -2.75 15.07 27.05
CA LEU A 166 -2.99 14.49 28.37
C LEU A 166 -4.11 13.46 28.26
N VAL A 167 -3.83 12.19 28.55
CA VAL A 167 -4.83 11.11 28.59
C VAL A 167 -5.03 10.67 30.03
N LEU A 168 -6.28 10.66 30.49
CA LEU A 168 -6.66 10.27 31.84
C LEU A 168 -7.51 9.02 31.76
N VAL A 169 -6.95 7.89 32.19
CA VAL A 169 -7.66 6.60 32.25
C VAL A 169 -8.51 6.55 33.52
N ALA A 170 -9.56 7.37 33.53
CA ALA A 170 -10.39 7.64 34.69
C ALA A 170 -11.17 6.38 35.09
N ARG A 171 -10.88 5.84 36.28
CA ARG A 171 -11.52 4.62 36.78
C ARG A 171 -12.33 4.94 38.03
N GLU A 172 -13.65 4.87 37.90
CA GLU A 172 -14.60 4.86 39.01
C GLU A 172 -15.94 4.27 38.56
N THR A 173 -16.66 3.59 39.44
CA THR A 173 -18.03 3.11 39.19
C THR A 173 -18.75 2.86 40.51
N PRO A 174 -19.97 3.41 40.72
CA PRO A 174 -20.71 4.33 39.84
C PRO A 174 -20.11 5.76 39.85
N LEU A 175 -20.47 6.58 38.85
CA LEU A 175 -20.02 7.97 38.74
C LEU A 175 -20.98 8.91 39.47
N SER A 176 -20.42 9.83 40.26
CA SER A 176 -21.17 10.95 40.85
C SER A 176 -21.18 12.16 39.92
N ASP A 177 -22.10 13.11 40.16
CA ASP A 177 -22.11 14.40 39.46
C ASP A 177 -20.77 15.15 39.58
N ILE A 178 -20.09 15.04 40.72
CA ILE A 178 -18.75 15.63 40.93
C ILE A 178 -17.74 15.01 39.95
N HIS A 179 -17.75 13.69 39.79
CA HIS A 179 -16.85 13.00 38.87
C HIS A 179 -17.10 13.44 37.42
N LEU A 180 -18.36 13.52 37.01
CA LEU A 180 -18.75 13.93 35.65
C LEU A 180 -18.38 15.38 35.36
N ARG A 181 -18.61 16.30 36.31
CA ARG A 181 -18.20 17.71 36.17
C ARG A 181 -16.68 17.86 36.05
N ASN A 182 -15.92 17.11 36.83
CA ASN A 182 -14.46 17.10 36.72
C ASN A 182 -14.00 16.55 35.37
N MET A 183 -14.58 15.44 34.89
CA MET A 183 -14.29 14.87 33.57
C MET A 183 -14.60 15.87 32.45
N LEU A 184 -15.75 16.54 32.51
CA LEU A 184 -16.14 17.56 31.55
C LEU A 184 -15.15 18.73 31.54
N SER A 185 -14.78 19.25 32.72
CA SER A 185 -13.87 20.40 32.86
C SER A 185 -12.48 20.13 32.29
N VAL A 186 -11.90 18.95 32.57
CA VAL A 186 -10.58 18.61 32.00
C VAL A 186 -10.65 18.33 30.51
N THR A 187 -11.76 17.77 30.00
CA THR A 187 -11.96 17.61 28.56
C THR A 187 -12.08 18.95 27.84
N GLN A 188 -12.81 19.91 28.40
CA GLN A 188 -12.88 21.28 27.88
C GLN A 188 -11.52 21.99 27.91
N SER A 189 -10.66 21.61 28.86
CA SER A 189 -9.29 22.13 28.97
C SER A 189 -8.31 21.46 27.98
N GLY A 190 -8.75 20.42 27.26
CA GLY A 190 -7.98 19.73 26.21
C GLY A 190 -7.42 18.35 26.58
N ALA A 191 -7.78 17.80 27.75
CA ALA A 191 -7.44 16.43 28.13
C ALA A 191 -8.42 15.41 27.53
N ILE A 192 -7.97 14.16 27.38
CA ILE A 192 -8.79 13.04 26.92
C ILE A 192 -9.18 12.21 28.14
N ILE A 193 -10.48 12.03 28.37
CA ILE A 193 -11.01 11.07 29.34
C ILE A 193 -11.19 9.73 28.63
N PHE A 194 -10.45 8.70 29.06
CA PHE A 194 -10.47 7.36 28.46
C PHE A 194 -10.78 6.31 29.55
N PRO A 195 -12.03 6.11 29.96
CA PRO A 195 -12.34 5.15 31.01
C PRO A 195 -12.05 3.71 30.54
N PRO A 196 -11.52 2.81 31.40
CA PRO A 196 -11.18 1.45 31.02
C PRO A 196 -12.43 0.55 30.96
N VAL A 197 -13.30 0.79 29.97
CA VAL A 197 -14.56 0.06 29.77
C VAL A 197 -14.35 -1.10 28.79
N PRO A 198 -14.59 -2.37 29.17
CA PRO A 198 -14.39 -3.52 28.30
C PRO A 198 -15.33 -3.54 27.08
N ALA A 199 -14.81 -3.91 25.92
CA ALA A 199 -15.58 -4.10 24.69
C ALA A 199 -16.01 -5.57 24.52
N TYR A 200 -17.22 -5.91 24.98
CA TYR A 200 -17.71 -7.31 25.01
C TYR A 200 -17.99 -7.93 23.63
N TYR A 201 -18.15 -7.14 22.57
CA TYR A 201 -18.41 -7.66 21.22
C TYR A 201 -17.22 -8.43 20.61
N ILE A 202 -16.06 -8.40 21.26
CA ILE A 202 -14.80 -8.98 20.77
C ILE A 202 -14.64 -10.44 21.21
N LYS A 203 -15.49 -10.92 22.14
CA LYS A 203 -15.45 -12.29 22.67
C LYS A 203 -14.03 -12.71 23.09
N ALA A 204 -13.34 -11.82 23.82
CA ALA A 204 -12.00 -12.10 24.30
C ALA A 204 -11.98 -13.42 25.10
N ALA A 205 -11.05 -14.31 24.75
CA ALA A 205 -10.94 -15.63 25.36
C ALA A 205 -10.45 -15.58 26.82
N SER A 206 -9.86 -14.46 27.25
CA SER A 206 -9.41 -14.25 28.62
C SER A 206 -9.49 -12.78 29.07
N ILE A 207 -9.40 -12.57 30.39
CA ILE A 207 -9.34 -11.25 31.01
C ILE A 207 -8.05 -10.51 30.60
N GLU A 208 -6.93 -11.22 30.38
CA GLU A 208 -5.73 -10.59 29.84
C GLU A 208 -5.98 -10.02 28.44
N GLY A 209 -6.72 -10.72 27.59
CA GLY A 209 -7.10 -10.24 26.26
C GLY A 209 -7.90 -8.94 26.29
N LEU A 210 -8.84 -8.80 27.24
CA LEU A 210 -9.58 -7.54 27.45
C LEU A 210 -8.67 -6.40 27.94
N THR A 211 -7.69 -6.74 28.78
CA THR A 211 -6.74 -5.78 29.36
C THR A 211 -5.79 -5.24 28.29
N ASP A 212 -5.21 -6.11 27.47
CA ASP A 212 -4.26 -5.74 26.41
C ASP A 212 -4.94 -4.87 25.34
N GLN A 213 -6.21 -5.14 25.02
CA GLN A 213 -6.99 -4.31 24.11
C GLN A 213 -7.23 -2.90 24.66
N THR A 214 -7.63 -2.80 25.93
CA THR A 214 -7.86 -1.50 26.60
C THR A 214 -6.59 -0.65 26.57
N VAL A 215 -5.43 -1.28 26.79
CA VAL A 215 -4.11 -0.64 26.71
C VAL A 215 -3.82 -0.16 25.28
N GLY A 216 -4.04 -1.00 24.26
CA GLY A 216 -3.85 -0.63 22.85
C GLY A 216 -4.70 0.58 22.43
N HIS A 217 -5.99 0.59 22.78
CA HIS A 217 -6.88 1.72 22.48
C HIS A 217 -6.47 3.01 23.20
N SER A 218 -6.10 2.94 24.48
CA SER A 218 -5.68 4.12 25.25
C SER A 218 -4.44 4.81 24.64
N TYR A 219 -3.56 4.01 24.02
CA TYR A 219 -2.40 4.49 23.27
C TYR A 219 -2.80 5.05 21.90
N GLN A 220 -3.74 4.41 21.19
CA GLN A 220 -4.21 4.82 19.87
C GLN A 220 -4.97 6.15 19.89
N SER A 221 -5.77 6.44 20.93
CA SER A 221 -6.45 7.74 21.11
C SER A 221 -5.45 8.91 21.20
N LYS A 222 -4.16 8.67 21.49
CA LYS A 222 -3.10 9.67 21.40
C LYS A 222 -2.75 10.05 19.96
N ARG A 223 -2.97 9.18 18.96
CA ARG A 223 -2.69 9.46 17.54
C ARG A 223 -3.75 10.34 16.89
N GLU A 224 -5.01 10.28 17.35
CA GLU A 224 -6.16 10.84 16.64
C GLU A 224 -6.35 12.37 16.77
N ILE A 225 -5.77 13.05 17.76
CA ILE A 225 -5.87 14.53 17.89
C ILE A 225 -4.66 15.23 17.25
N GLY A 226 -4.32 14.80 16.04
CA GLY A 226 -3.42 15.53 15.13
C GLY A 226 -4.13 16.05 13.88
N ASN A 227 -5.39 15.63 13.63
CA ASN A 227 -6.10 15.96 12.40
C ASN A 227 -7.61 16.07 12.64
N ARG A 228 -8.04 17.12 13.34
CA ARG A 228 -9.42 17.60 13.17
C ARG A 228 -9.55 18.72 12.14
N ASP A 229 -8.41 19.18 11.60
CA ASP A 229 -8.35 20.13 10.48
C ASP A 229 -7.86 19.48 9.16
N ASN A 230 -7.59 18.16 9.13
CA ASN A 230 -7.41 17.43 7.87
C ASN A 230 -8.27 16.15 7.89
N GLU A 231 -9.36 16.15 7.13
CA GLU A 231 -10.21 14.98 6.86
C GLU A 231 -9.49 13.85 6.07
N ASN A 232 -8.15 13.88 5.92
CA ASN A 232 -7.42 13.02 4.98
C ASN A 232 -6.37 12.06 5.59
N ASP A 233 -6.22 11.96 6.92
CA ASP A 233 -5.07 11.24 7.51
C ASP A 233 -5.40 9.90 8.19
N ASN A 234 -6.47 9.23 7.75
CA ASN A 234 -6.50 7.76 7.85
C ASN A 234 -5.50 7.23 6.81
N ARG A 235 -4.20 7.26 7.11
CA ARG A 235 -3.18 6.63 6.26
C ARG A 235 -3.26 5.13 6.42
N VAL A 236 -4.11 4.56 5.60
CA VAL A 236 -4.37 3.14 5.59
C VAL A 236 -3.34 2.40 4.74
N ALA A 237 -3.12 1.13 5.07
CA ALA A 237 -2.27 0.24 4.30
C ALA A 237 -2.90 0.01 2.90
N GLN A 238 -2.57 0.87 1.95
CA GLN A 238 -3.09 0.79 0.57
C GLN A 238 -2.65 -0.46 -0.18
N PHE A 239 -1.65 -1.19 0.34
CA PHE A 239 -1.03 -2.32 -0.35
C PHE A 239 -1.12 -3.64 0.44
N PRO A 240 -2.31 -4.26 0.57
CA PRO A 240 -2.49 -5.56 1.24
C PRO A 240 -1.60 -6.69 0.68
N GLU A 241 -1.13 -6.56 -0.56
CA GLU A 241 -0.20 -7.48 -1.19
C GLU A 241 1.21 -7.42 -0.56
N PHE A 242 1.61 -6.33 0.10
CA PHE A 242 2.90 -6.18 0.78
C PHE A 242 2.83 -6.55 2.27
N GLY A 243 2.58 -7.83 2.55
CA GLY A 243 2.40 -8.35 3.91
C GLY A 243 3.64 -8.35 4.82
N PHE A 244 4.80 -7.98 4.27
CA PHE A 244 6.07 -7.89 5.01
C PHE A 244 6.34 -6.52 5.61
N LEU A 245 5.60 -5.47 5.21
CA LEU A 245 5.78 -4.13 5.75
C LEU A 245 5.26 -4.09 7.19
N HIS A 246 6.18 -3.88 8.13
CA HIS A 246 5.87 -3.76 9.55
C HIS A 246 6.01 -2.30 9.99
N PRO A 247 5.20 -1.77 10.93
CA PRO A 247 5.39 -0.42 11.45
C PRO A 247 6.81 -0.14 11.96
N ASP A 248 7.47 -1.14 12.56
CA ASP A 248 8.86 -1.07 13.01
C ASP A 248 9.85 -0.81 11.85
N ASP A 249 9.48 -1.09 10.60
CA ASP A 249 10.33 -0.79 9.44
C ASP A 249 10.56 0.72 9.26
N LEU A 250 9.78 1.58 9.92
CA LEU A 250 9.92 3.05 9.90
C LEU A 250 10.62 3.60 11.15
N GLU A 251 10.98 2.76 12.12
CA GLU A 251 11.53 3.19 13.42
C GLU A 251 13.08 3.15 13.49
N TYR A 252 13.76 2.93 12.37
CA TYR A 252 15.22 2.82 12.35
C TYR A 252 15.94 4.16 12.59
N ARG A 253 17.05 4.11 13.35
CA ARG A 253 18.02 5.22 13.42
C ARG A 253 18.85 5.26 12.14
N GLN A 254 18.97 6.45 11.53
CA GLN A 254 19.66 6.66 10.24
C GLN A 254 21.13 6.19 10.25
N ASP A 255 21.74 6.15 11.44
CA ASP A 255 23.15 5.82 11.68
C ASP A 255 23.43 4.31 11.75
N GLU A 256 22.40 3.48 11.96
CA GLU A 256 22.52 2.02 12.15
C GLU A 256 22.10 1.23 10.89
N LEU A 257 21.62 1.92 9.86
CA LEU A 257 21.08 1.30 8.66
C LEU A 257 22.16 0.95 7.64
N SER A 258 22.16 -0.30 7.19
CA SER A 258 22.90 -0.72 6.00
C SER A 258 22.42 0.04 4.76
N VAL A 259 23.27 0.15 3.74
CA VAL A 259 22.94 0.83 2.48
C VAL A 259 21.67 0.25 1.85
N VAL A 260 21.49 -1.07 1.91
CA VAL A 260 20.30 -1.75 1.35
C VAL A 260 19.03 -1.39 2.12
N GLN A 261 19.09 -1.28 3.45
CA GLN A 261 17.93 -0.84 4.23
C GLN A 261 17.59 0.64 3.97
N LYS A 262 18.59 1.49 3.72
CA LYS A 262 18.37 2.89 3.27
C LYS A 262 17.64 2.93 1.92
N LEU A 263 18.07 2.10 0.96
CA LEU A 263 17.39 1.99 -0.34
C LEU A 263 15.94 1.49 -0.20
N ARG A 264 15.71 0.52 0.71
CA ARG A 264 14.36 0.04 1.05
C ARG A 264 13.46 1.15 1.60
N LEU A 265 13.98 1.97 2.53
CA LEU A 265 13.24 3.11 3.06
C LEU A 265 12.95 4.16 1.98
N LEU A 266 13.93 4.47 1.13
CA LEU A 266 13.76 5.42 0.04
C LEU A 266 12.66 5.00 -0.93
N VAL A 267 12.57 3.71 -1.29
CA VAL A 267 11.50 3.25 -2.18
C VAL A 267 10.13 3.28 -1.50
N ILE A 268 10.03 2.97 -0.21
CA ILE A 268 8.78 3.10 0.56
C ILE A 268 8.32 4.56 0.58
N VAL A 269 9.24 5.49 0.82
CA VAL A 269 8.94 6.93 0.82
C VAL A 269 8.52 7.40 -0.58
N ALA A 270 9.18 6.94 -1.65
CA ALA A 270 8.82 7.29 -3.01
C ALA A 270 7.39 6.83 -3.37
N VAL A 271 7.00 5.60 -3.00
CA VAL A 271 5.61 5.13 -3.16
C VAL A 271 4.65 5.97 -2.33
N SER A 272 4.98 6.23 -1.07
CA SER A 272 4.14 7.02 -0.17
C SER A 272 3.94 8.46 -0.66
N HIS A 273 4.97 9.06 -1.27
CA HIS A 273 4.93 10.42 -1.80
C HIS A 273 3.93 10.58 -2.95
N ARG A 274 3.62 9.51 -3.69
CA ARG A 274 2.57 9.53 -4.75
C ARG A 274 1.18 9.88 -4.22
N TYR A 275 0.94 9.72 -2.92
CA TYR A 275 -0.32 10.05 -2.27
C TYR A 275 -0.29 11.38 -1.50
N SER A 276 0.82 12.12 -1.58
CA SER A 276 0.98 13.44 -0.98
C SER A 276 0.37 14.54 -1.85
N GLU A 277 -0.15 15.60 -1.24
CA GLU A 277 -0.61 16.80 -1.97
C GLU A 277 0.50 17.49 -2.75
N SER A 278 1.75 17.37 -2.28
CA SER A 278 2.94 17.90 -2.94
C SER A 278 3.55 16.95 -3.98
N TYR A 279 2.81 15.94 -4.45
CA TYR A 279 3.33 14.96 -5.41
C TYR A 279 3.74 15.62 -6.73
N SER A 280 4.97 15.35 -7.16
CA SER A 280 5.48 15.67 -8.49
C SER A 280 5.99 14.39 -9.16
N SER A 281 5.39 14.03 -10.29
CA SER A 281 5.80 12.85 -11.08
C SER A 281 7.26 12.92 -11.50
N ASP A 282 7.75 14.08 -11.94
CA ASP A 282 9.13 14.26 -12.40
C ASP A 282 10.15 14.00 -11.29
N ILE A 283 9.91 14.54 -10.10
CA ILE A 283 10.79 14.34 -8.94
C ILE A 283 10.76 12.87 -8.51
N ASN A 284 9.56 12.28 -8.45
CA ASN A 284 9.41 10.91 -8.02
C ASN A 284 10.05 9.92 -9.00
N ASN A 285 9.93 10.15 -10.31
CA ASN A 285 10.55 9.33 -11.36
C ASN A 285 12.07 9.37 -11.26
N LYS A 286 12.67 10.55 -11.03
CA LYS A 286 14.12 10.69 -10.80
C LYS A 286 14.58 9.91 -9.57
N ASN A 287 13.81 9.96 -8.47
CA ASN A 287 14.12 9.21 -7.25
C ASN A 287 14.02 7.70 -7.46
N ILE A 288 12.97 7.20 -8.12
CA ILE A 288 12.82 5.78 -8.45
C ILE A 288 13.95 5.29 -9.34
N LEU A 289 14.33 6.06 -10.35
CA LEU A 289 15.45 5.73 -11.24
C LEU A 289 16.79 5.66 -10.49
N PHE A 290 17.05 6.61 -9.59
CA PHE A 290 18.23 6.58 -8.73
C PHE A 290 18.28 5.30 -7.87
N ILE A 291 17.16 4.98 -7.21
CA ILE A 291 17.06 3.77 -6.37
C ILE A 291 17.28 2.51 -7.22
N ALA A 292 16.61 2.41 -8.38
CA ALA A 292 16.77 1.28 -9.28
C ALA A 292 18.24 1.07 -9.69
N ASN A 293 18.94 2.14 -10.07
CA ASN A 293 20.36 2.08 -10.42
C ASN A 293 21.24 1.61 -9.26
N GLU A 294 20.98 2.07 -8.04
CA GLU A 294 21.74 1.64 -6.87
C GLU A 294 21.46 0.19 -6.47
N VAL A 295 20.21 -0.26 -6.51
CA VAL A 295 19.84 -1.64 -6.19
C VAL A 295 20.38 -2.59 -7.26
N GLN A 296 20.38 -2.20 -8.54
CA GLN A 296 20.91 -3.00 -9.65
C GLN A 296 22.40 -3.34 -9.49
N LYS A 297 23.22 -2.41 -8.99
CA LYS A 297 24.65 -2.64 -8.69
C LYS A 297 24.88 -3.75 -7.66
N ARG A 298 23.85 -4.14 -6.91
CA ARG A 298 23.93 -5.08 -5.78
C ARG A 298 23.31 -6.44 -6.08
N VAL A 299 22.84 -6.68 -7.31
CA VAL A 299 22.22 -7.96 -7.71
C VAL A 299 23.16 -9.16 -7.49
N THR A 300 24.46 -8.97 -7.65
CA THR A 300 25.49 -10.02 -7.48
C THR A 300 26.02 -10.16 -6.05
N SER A 301 25.60 -9.29 -5.11
CA SER A 301 26.13 -9.26 -3.74
C SER A 301 25.60 -10.36 -2.81
N GLY A 302 24.84 -11.31 -3.34
CA GLY A 302 24.15 -12.37 -2.59
C GLY A 302 22.71 -11.98 -2.22
N PRO A 303 21.83 -12.96 -1.96
CA PRO A 303 20.43 -12.69 -1.67
C PRO A 303 20.27 -12.15 -0.25
N GLY A 304 19.62 -10.98 -0.12
CA GLY A 304 19.31 -10.36 1.16
C GLY A 304 17.84 -9.95 1.24
N LEU A 305 17.21 -10.14 2.41
CA LEU A 305 15.78 -9.91 2.59
C LEU A 305 15.35 -8.47 2.25
N ALA A 306 16.11 -7.48 2.71
CA ALA A 306 15.85 -6.07 2.41
C ALA A 306 16.00 -5.75 0.91
N LEU A 307 16.90 -6.44 0.22
CA LEU A 307 17.12 -6.25 -1.23
C LEU A 307 15.94 -6.81 -2.03
N ILE A 308 15.46 -8.01 -1.67
CA ILE A 308 14.26 -8.64 -2.23
C ILE A 308 13.06 -7.71 -2.06
N GLN A 309 12.83 -7.23 -0.84
CA GLN A 309 11.73 -6.31 -0.53
C GLN A 309 11.82 -5.01 -1.33
N THR A 310 13.02 -4.46 -1.52
CA THR A 310 13.23 -3.24 -2.33
C THR A 310 12.87 -3.48 -3.79
N PHE A 311 13.32 -4.60 -4.38
CA PHE A 311 12.95 -4.97 -5.75
C PHE A 311 11.44 -5.23 -5.92
N LEU A 312 10.77 -5.80 -4.92
CA LEU A 312 9.31 -5.98 -4.96
C LEU A 312 8.58 -4.64 -5.00
N ILE A 313 9.00 -3.66 -4.20
CA ILE A 313 8.37 -2.33 -4.21
C ILE A 313 8.70 -1.59 -5.52
N LEU A 314 9.93 -1.70 -6.04
CA LEU A 314 10.27 -1.18 -7.38
C LEU A 314 9.42 -1.82 -8.49
N SER A 315 9.11 -3.11 -8.37
CA SER A 315 8.24 -3.79 -9.33
C SER A 315 6.82 -3.21 -9.34
N LEU A 316 6.28 -2.84 -8.18
CA LEU A 316 5.01 -2.13 -8.07
C LEU A 316 5.07 -0.74 -8.71
N CYS A 317 6.14 0.03 -8.46
CA CYS A 317 6.32 1.35 -9.06
C CYS A 317 6.29 1.28 -10.59
N ASN A 318 7.13 0.42 -11.16
CA ASN A 318 7.23 0.25 -12.60
C ASN A 318 5.91 -0.27 -13.19
N TRP A 319 5.20 -1.14 -12.47
CA TRP A 319 3.89 -1.60 -12.87
C TRP A 319 2.90 -0.43 -12.98
N GLY A 320 2.77 0.37 -11.92
CA GLY A 320 1.87 1.51 -11.90
C GLY A 320 2.26 2.65 -12.85
N ASP A 321 3.52 2.73 -13.27
CA ASP A 321 4.00 3.69 -14.28
C ASP A 321 3.81 3.19 -15.73
N GLY A 322 3.31 1.97 -15.91
CA GLY A 322 3.08 1.35 -17.23
C GLY A 322 4.28 0.58 -17.79
N ASP A 323 5.43 0.59 -17.10
CA ASP A 323 6.64 -0.13 -17.50
C ASP A 323 6.62 -1.60 -17.06
N GLY A 324 5.84 -2.39 -17.79
CA GLY A 324 5.65 -3.80 -17.51
C GLY A 324 6.90 -4.66 -17.60
N PHE A 325 7.88 -4.30 -18.43
CA PHE A 325 9.10 -5.07 -18.57
C PHE A 325 10.00 -4.90 -17.37
N ASN A 326 10.29 -3.66 -16.97
CA ASN A 326 11.11 -3.44 -15.79
C ASN A 326 10.39 -3.91 -14.51
N ALA A 327 9.05 -3.81 -14.45
CA ALA A 327 8.27 -4.42 -13.37
C ALA A 327 8.50 -5.93 -13.27
N TRP A 328 8.36 -6.64 -14.41
CA TRP A 328 8.57 -8.08 -14.48
C TRP A 328 10.02 -8.47 -14.17
N MET A 329 11.00 -7.74 -14.69
CA MET A 329 12.43 -7.99 -14.43
C MET A 329 12.77 -7.81 -12.95
N HIS A 330 12.33 -6.72 -12.31
CA HIS A 330 12.58 -6.50 -10.88
C HIS A 330 11.89 -7.57 -10.00
N CYS A 331 10.64 -7.93 -10.32
CA CYS A 331 9.95 -9.03 -9.64
C CYS A 331 10.68 -10.37 -9.83
N GLY A 332 11.23 -10.60 -11.03
CA GLY A 332 12.03 -11.78 -11.34
C GLY A 332 13.34 -11.84 -10.58
N ILE A 333 14.06 -10.73 -10.46
CA ILE A 333 15.28 -10.63 -9.64
C ILE A 333 14.94 -10.93 -8.17
N ALA A 334 13.89 -10.31 -7.62
CA ALA A 334 13.42 -10.60 -6.27
C ALA A 334 13.08 -12.08 -6.07
N THR A 335 12.39 -12.69 -7.04
CA THR A 335 12.01 -14.10 -7.05
C THR A 335 13.23 -15.02 -7.10
N ARG A 336 14.22 -14.74 -7.95
CA ARG A 336 15.46 -15.53 -8.02
C ARG A 336 16.29 -15.40 -6.75
N MET A 337 16.35 -14.21 -6.15
CA MET A 337 17.00 -14.01 -4.86
C MET A 337 16.29 -14.79 -3.73
N ALA A 338 14.96 -14.78 -3.73
CA ALA A 338 14.14 -15.56 -2.81
C ALA A 338 14.37 -17.08 -2.96
N GLN A 339 14.42 -17.59 -4.20
CA GLN A 339 14.81 -18.98 -4.47
C GLN A 339 16.25 -19.27 -4.01
N GLY A 340 17.15 -18.31 -4.16
CA GLY A 340 18.51 -18.35 -3.62
C GLY A 340 18.52 -18.53 -2.11
N LEU A 341 17.73 -17.75 -1.35
CA LEU A 341 17.57 -17.92 0.10
C LEU A 341 17.03 -19.30 0.48
N LEU A 342 16.05 -19.80 -0.27
CA LEU A 342 15.48 -21.14 -0.05
C LEU A 342 16.50 -22.25 -0.36
N SER A 343 17.42 -22.02 -1.29
CA SER A 343 18.44 -22.99 -1.70
C SER A 343 19.68 -22.96 -0.81
N THR A 344 20.04 -21.80 -0.26
CA THR A 344 21.19 -21.65 0.67
C THR A 344 20.81 -21.94 2.13
N GLY A 345 19.52 -21.92 2.46
CA GLY A 345 18.99 -22.45 3.72
C GLY A 345 18.96 -23.99 3.72
N PHE A 346 19.80 -24.61 4.58
CA PHE A 346 19.89 -26.04 4.93
C PHE A 346 21.04 -26.90 4.38
N ALA A 347 22.23 -26.33 4.12
CA ALA A 347 23.46 -27.14 4.08
C ALA A 347 24.23 -27.20 5.43
N SER A 348 23.74 -26.56 6.50
CA SER A 348 24.35 -26.72 7.83
C SER A 348 23.28 -26.94 8.91
N CYS A 349 23.39 -28.08 9.60
CA CYS A 349 22.59 -28.51 10.76
C CYS A 349 21.14 -28.97 10.52
N GLY A 350 20.97 -30.17 9.94
CA GLY A 350 20.19 -31.28 10.53
C GLY A 350 18.71 -31.15 10.95
N LYS A 351 18.06 -29.99 10.89
CA LYS A 351 16.62 -29.85 11.18
C LYS A 351 15.99 -28.91 10.19
N ARG A 352 15.02 -29.41 9.43
CA ARG A 352 14.18 -28.68 8.48
C ARG A 352 13.18 -27.79 9.27
N GLU A 353 13.66 -26.79 10.00
CA GLU A 353 12.89 -25.91 10.90
C GLU A 353 13.53 -24.50 10.85
N THR A 354 12.89 -23.37 10.61
CA THR A 354 11.55 -22.90 10.21
C THR A 354 11.82 -21.49 9.70
N LEU A 355 11.40 -21.12 8.48
CA LEU A 355 11.51 -19.72 8.02
C LEU A 355 10.92 -18.78 9.07
N SER A 356 11.56 -17.63 9.33
CA SER A 356 10.96 -16.58 10.15
C SER A 356 9.67 -16.08 9.47
N GLU A 357 8.72 -15.55 10.25
CA GLU A 357 7.47 -15.04 9.66
C GLU A 357 7.72 -13.89 8.68
N LEU A 358 8.76 -13.07 8.89
CA LEU A 358 9.13 -12.01 7.96
C LEU A 358 9.67 -12.57 6.62
N GLU A 359 10.45 -13.64 6.67
CA GLU A 359 10.89 -14.37 5.47
C GLU A 359 9.70 -14.99 4.75
N LYS A 360 8.81 -15.70 5.46
CA LYS A 360 7.58 -16.27 4.88
C LYS A 360 6.73 -15.21 4.20
N ARG A 361 6.46 -14.09 4.89
CA ARG A 361 5.68 -12.97 4.34
C ARG A 361 6.35 -12.37 3.12
N THR A 362 7.68 -12.24 3.10
CA THR A 362 8.42 -11.75 1.94
C THR A 362 8.32 -12.71 0.75
N LEU A 363 8.50 -14.01 0.97
CA LEU A 363 8.39 -15.04 -0.07
C LEU A 363 6.96 -15.13 -0.64
N TRP A 364 5.94 -15.08 0.22
CA TRP A 364 4.55 -15.03 -0.22
C TRP A 364 4.21 -13.71 -0.92
N THR A 365 4.88 -12.60 -0.61
CA THR A 365 4.76 -11.37 -1.41
C THR A 365 5.44 -11.51 -2.77
N CYS A 366 6.59 -12.20 -2.90
CA CYS A 366 7.14 -12.54 -4.21
C CYS A 366 6.11 -13.32 -5.04
N PHE A 367 5.47 -14.33 -4.46
CA PHE A 367 4.39 -15.07 -5.12
C PHE A 367 3.26 -14.15 -5.57
N LYS A 368 2.71 -13.33 -4.66
CA LYS A 368 1.59 -12.43 -4.96
C LYS A 368 1.94 -11.45 -6.09
N MET A 369 3.09 -10.79 -6.01
CA MET A 369 3.55 -9.86 -7.04
C MET A 369 3.79 -10.57 -8.37
N ASP A 370 4.38 -11.76 -8.36
CA ASP A 370 4.58 -12.55 -9.57
C ASP A 370 3.24 -12.95 -10.21
N ARG A 371 2.22 -13.31 -9.41
CA ARG A 371 0.85 -13.58 -9.92
C ARG A 371 0.20 -12.34 -10.53
N LEU A 372 0.36 -11.17 -9.90
CA LEU A 372 -0.18 -9.91 -10.39
C LEU A 372 0.52 -9.44 -11.68
N LEU A 373 1.85 -9.59 -11.79
CA LEU A 373 2.66 -9.10 -12.92
C LEU A 373 2.79 -10.07 -14.09
N SER A 374 2.59 -11.37 -13.84
CA SER A 374 2.48 -12.38 -14.91
C SER A 374 1.18 -12.22 -15.70
N CYS A 375 0.24 -11.41 -15.21
CA CYS A 375 -0.91 -10.96 -15.96
C CYS A 375 -0.44 -10.08 -17.13
N GLY A 376 -0.78 -10.48 -18.36
CA GLY A 376 -0.83 -9.53 -19.48
C GLY A 376 0.23 -9.59 -20.57
N LYS A 377 0.96 -10.70 -20.78
CA LYS A 377 1.69 -11.03 -22.05
C LYS A 377 2.49 -12.34 -21.92
N ARG A 378 1.86 -13.53 -22.03
CA ARG A 378 2.54 -14.87 -22.05
C ARG A 378 3.80 -14.97 -21.15
N ARG A 379 3.76 -14.34 -19.98
CA ARG A 379 4.89 -14.33 -19.03
C ARG A 379 4.75 -15.58 -18.21
N GLN A 380 5.75 -16.45 -18.28
CA GLN A 380 5.77 -17.62 -17.42
C GLN A 380 5.94 -17.16 -15.98
N ALA A 381 5.03 -17.61 -15.12
CA ALA A 381 5.15 -17.43 -13.68
C ALA A 381 6.52 -17.95 -13.20
N MET A 382 7.29 -17.12 -12.51
CA MET A 382 8.67 -17.41 -12.13
C MET A 382 8.76 -18.27 -10.86
N PHE A 383 7.72 -18.26 -10.04
CA PHE A 383 7.51 -19.20 -8.93
C PHE A 383 6.51 -20.30 -9.35
N SER A 384 6.96 -21.56 -9.46
CA SER A 384 6.05 -22.69 -9.64
C SER A 384 5.22 -22.88 -8.36
N ASP A 385 3.93 -23.23 -8.51
CA ASP A 385 3.10 -23.62 -7.38
C ASP A 385 3.68 -24.85 -6.65
N VAL A 386 4.41 -25.71 -7.38
CA VAL A 386 5.08 -26.90 -6.84
C VAL A 386 6.27 -26.52 -5.95
N ASP A 387 6.92 -25.38 -6.18
CA ASP A 387 8.12 -24.99 -5.41
C ASP A 387 7.78 -24.36 -4.04
N MET A 388 6.49 -24.12 -3.76
CA MET A 388 6.00 -23.44 -2.54
C MET A 388 5.54 -24.42 -1.45
N HIS A 389 6.42 -25.31 -1.01
CA HIS A 389 6.12 -26.31 0.03
C HIS A 389 6.31 -25.82 1.49
N PHE A 390 6.45 -24.52 1.71
CA PHE A 390 6.58 -23.95 3.06
C PHE A 390 5.23 -23.45 3.60
N SER A 391 5.12 -23.33 4.93
CA SER A 391 3.85 -22.99 5.59
C SER A 391 3.30 -21.63 5.14
N LEU A 392 1.97 -21.52 5.13
CA LEU A 392 1.28 -20.23 4.96
C LEU A 392 1.65 -19.26 6.10
N PRO A 393 1.54 -17.94 5.90
CA PRO A 393 1.80 -16.95 6.94
C PRO A 393 0.83 -17.11 8.11
N VAL A 394 1.29 -16.85 9.33
CA VAL A 394 0.39 -16.74 10.48
C VAL A 394 -0.52 -15.52 10.36
N ASN A 395 -1.66 -15.55 11.06
CA ASN A 395 -2.59 -14.44 11.09
C ASN A 395 -1.93 -13.17 11.66
N ASP A 396 -2.48 -12.00 11.35
CA ASP A 396 -1.86 -10.73 11.71
C ASP A 396 -1.69 -10.53 13.20
N THR A 397 -2.66 -10.96 14.00
CA THR A 397 -2.60 -10.90 15.45
C THR A 397 -1.41 -11.70 15.97
N GLN A 398 -1.22 -12.94 15.50
CA GLN A 398 -0.08 -13.77 15.87
C GLN A 398 1.26 -13.18 15.42
N PHE A 399 1.29 -12.59 14.22
CA PHE A 399 2.49 -11.92 13.70
C PHE A 399 2.87 -10.69 14.55
N LEU A 400 1.91 -9.81 14.84
CA LEU A 400 2.10 -8.61 15.65
C LEU A 400 2.59 -8.94 17.07
N PHE A 401 2.09 -10.03 17.66
CA PHE A 401 2.47 -10.44 19.01
C PHE A 401 3.61 -11.47 19.05
N GLY A 402 4.23 -11.80 17.91
CA GLY A 402 5.40 -12.69 17.84
C GLY A 402 5.15 -14.14 18.30
N HIS A 403 3.91 -14.64 18.22
CA HIS A 403 3.61 -16.01 18.63
C HIS A 403 4.03 -16.99 17.53
N SER A 404 4.90 -17.95 17.86
CA SER A 404 5.25 -19.05 16.96
C SER A 404 4.19 -20.14 17.07
N PRO A 405 3.57 -20.61 15.97
CA PRO A 405 2.58 -21.66 16.05
C PRO A 405 3.26 -22.97 16.50
N GLN A 406 2.72 -23.62 17.53
CA GLN A 406 2.89 -25.06 17.68
C GLN A 406 2.38 -25.71 16.39
N ALA A 407 3.21 -26.55 15.76
CA ALA A 407 3.01 -27.15 14.46
C ALA A 407 1.52 -27.46 14.16
N ALA A 408 0.90 -26.67 13.28
CA ALA A 408 -0.43 -26.97 12.77
C ALA A 408 -0.32 -28.00 11.64
N PRO A 409 -1.23 -28.99 11.57
CA PRO A 409 -1.18 -30.04 10.56
C PRO A 409 -1.50 -29.49 9.16
N VAL A 410 -1.01 -30.23 8.16
CA VAL A 410 -0.93 -29.87 6.73
C VAL A 410 -2.30 -29.75 6.03
N ASP A 411 -3.41 -30.12 6.68
CA ASP A 411 -4.74 -30.08 6.07
C ASP A 411 -5.56 -28.83 6.49
N ASP A 412 -5.30 -27.72 5.80
CA ASP A 412 -5.92 -26.41 5.97
C ASP A 412 -7.20 -26.25 5.11
N SER A 413 -7.80 -27.36 4.66
CA SER A 413 -8.94 -27.39 3.74
C SER A 413 -10.29 -27.11 4.42
N LEU A 414 -10.41 -27.38 5.72
CA LEU A 414 -11.63 -27.22 6.51
C LEU A 414 -11.66 -25.94 7.37
N LYS A 415 -10.58 -25.15 7.38
CA LYS A 415 -10.49 -23.93 8.19
C LYS A 415 -11.25 -22.78 7.52
N VAL A 416 -12.20 -22.20 8.24
CA VAL A 416 -12.84 -20.92 7.88
C VAL A 416 -11.87 -19.79 8.22
N HIS A 417 -11.56 -18.94 7.24
CA HIS A 417 -10.58 -17.86 7.39
C HIS A 417 -11.27 -16.52 7.63
N GLY A 418 -10.85 -15.82 8.68
CA GLY A 418 -11.45 -14.57 9.12
C GLY A 418 -10.66 -13.31 8.72
N PRO A 419 -11.02 -12.14 9.30
CA PRO A 419 -10.37 -10.87 9.01
C PRO A 419 -8.86 -10.82 9.29
N ASP A 420 -8.38 -11.59 10.27
CA ASP A 420 -6.96 -11.64 10.65
C ASP A 420 -6.13 -12.55 9.72
N ASP A 421 -6.77 -13.43 8.94
CA ASP A 421 -6.14 -14.36 8.01
C ASP A 421 -6.00 -13.76 6.58
N HIS A 422 -6.04 -12.43 6.44
CA HIS A 422 -6.14 -11.74 5.14
C HIS A 422 -5.05 -12.16 4.13
N LEU A 423 -3.80 -12.40 4.58
CA LEU A 423 -2.72 -12.84 3.71
C LEU A 423 -2.98 -14.22 3.12
N VAL A 424 -3.51 -15.15 3.93
CA VAL A 424 -3.86 -16.51 3.47
C VAL A 424 -4.97 -16.43 2.43
N LEU A 425 -6.00 -15.63 2.70
CA LEU A 425 -7.10 -15.40 1.76
C LEU A 425 -6.60 -14.82 0.43
N LEU A 426 -5.74 -13.81 0.47
CA LEU A 426 -5.14 -13.21 -0.72
C LEU A 426 -4.26 -14.19 -1.50
N ILE A 427 -3.42 -14.98 -0.82
CA ILE A 427 -2.57 -15.99 -1.47
C ILE A 427 -3.43 -17.01 -2.23
N ARG A 428 -4.47 -17.55 -1.57
CA ARG A 428 -5.38 -18.53 -2.17
C ARG A 428 -6.16 -17.94 -3.35
N GLY A 429 -6.71 -16.73 -3.18
CA GLY A 429 -7.43 -16.03 -4.26
C GLY A 429 -6.53 -15.72 -5.46
N LEU A 430 -5.32 -15.20 -5.23
CA LEU A 430 -4.37 -14.87 -6.30
C LEU A 430 -3.85 -16.11 -7.04
N ARG A 431 -3.82 -17.28 -6.41
CA ARG A 431 -3.54 -18.55 -7.09
C ARG A 431 -4.62 -18.88 -8.13
N ILE A 432 -5.90 -18.71 -7.76
CA ILE A 432 -7.03 -18.95 -8.67
C ILE A 432 -7.04 -17.90 -9.79
N TRP A 433 -6.93 -16.62 -9.42
CA TRP A 433 -6.83 -15.50 -10.36
C TRP A 433 -5.74 -15.74 -11.42
N SER A 434 -4.54 -16.16 -10.99
CA SER A 434 -3.45 -16.44 -11.93
C SER A 434 -3.79 -17.56 -12.90
N ARG A 435 -4.44 -18.64 -12.45
CA ARG A 435 -4.86 -19.74 -13.35
C ARG A 435 -5.87 -19.25 -14.38
N VAL A 436 -6.88 -18.50 -13.94
CA VAL A 436 -7.89 -17.88 -14.82
C VAL A 436 -7.23 -16.98 -15.84
N HIS A 437 -6.36 -16.07 -15.39
CA HIS A 437 -5.72 -15.11 -16.27
C HIS A 437 -4.73 -15.80 -17.24
N THR A 438 -3.96 -16.78 -16.80
CA THR A 438 -3.05 -17.55 -17.67
C THR A 438 -3.84 -18.25 -18.77
N TRP A 439 -4.93 -18.94 -18.42
CA TRP A 439 -5.81 -19.59 -19.41
C TRP A 439 -6.30 -18.60 -20.47
N ILE A 440 -6.73 -17.41 -20.07
CA ILE A 440 -7.17 -16.34 -21.00
C ILE A 440 -6.01 -15.83 -21.86
N ALA A 441 -4.86 -15.57 -21.27
CA ALA A 441 -3.68 -15.04 -21.96
C ALA A 441 -3.09 -16.04 -22.98
N GLU A 442 -3.28 -17.34 -22.76
CA GLU A 442 -2.92 -18.41 -23.69
C GLU A 442 -3.93 -18.58 -24.83
N GLY A 443 -5.06 -17.88 -24.77
CA GLY A 443 -6.09 -17.85 -25.81
C GLY A 443 -7.48 -18.27 -25.34
N GLY A 444 -7.64 -18.67 -24.07
CA GLY A 444 -8.93 -19.06 -23.49
C GLY A 444 -9.60 -20.17 -24.31
N ARG A 445 -10.85 -19.91 -24.75
CA ARG A 445 -11.60 -20.85 -25.60
C ARG A 445 -10.99 -21.03 -26.99
N ARG A 446 -10.09 -20.13 -27.41
CA ARG A 446 -9.46 -20.12 -28.74
C ARG A 446 -8.27 -21.07 -28.84
N GLN A 447 -7.84 -21.68 -27.74
CA GLN A 447 -6.79 -22.69 -27.75
C GLN A 447 -7.24 -23.96 -28.51
N PRO A 448 -6.32 -24.70 -29.15
CA PRO A 448 -6.65 -25.95 -29.82
C PRO A 448 -7.33 -26.94 -28.87
N GLY A 449 -8.46 -27.50 -29.26
CA GLY A 449 -9.21 -28.49 -28.47
C GLY A 449 -10.12 -27.92 -27.37
N MET A 450 -10.08 -26.61 -27.09
CA MET A 450 -10.95 -26.00 -26.06
C MET A 450 -12.41 -25.81 -26.51
N THR A 451 -12.73 -26.10 -27.78
CA THR A 451 -14.10 -26.07 -28.30
C THR A 451 -14.76 -27.45 -28.38
N GLU A 452 -14.04 -28.51 -28.00
CA GLU A 452 -14.59 -29.87 -27.92
C GLU A 452 -15.70 -29.95 -26.84
N PRO A 453 -16.68 -30.86 -26.99
CA PRO A 453 -17.78 -31.02 -26.03
C PRO A 453 -17.34 -31.19 -24.57
N GLU A 454 -16.19 -31.84 -24.33
CA GLU A 454 -15.62 -32.09 -23.00
C GLU A 454 -15.07 -30.82 -22.33
N GLN A 455 -14.65 -29.84 -23.13
CA GLN A 455 -14.06 -28.58 -22.69
C GLN A 455 -15.03 -27.39 -22.72
N CYS A 456 -16.25 -27.62 -23.20
CA CYS A 456 -17.30 -26.61 -23.16
C CYS A 456 -17.62 -26.20 -21.70
N PRO A 457 -17.92 -24.91 -21.43
CA PRO A 457 -17.98 -24.39 -20.06
C PRO A 457 -19.16 -24.91 -19.24
N PHE A 458 -20.19 -25.45 -19.88
CA PHE A 458 -21.33 -26.12 -19.24
C PHE A 458 -21.06 -27.59 -18.91
N ASN A 459 -19.87 -28.11 -19.22
CA ASN A 459 -19.41 -29.41 -18.77
C ASN A 459 -18.62 -29.27 -17.47
N GLU A 460 -19.01 -30.01 -16.43
CA GLU A 460 -18.38 -30.00 -15.11
C GLU A 460 -16.90 -30.40 -15.13
N THR A 461 -16.47 -31.20 -16.11
CA THR A 461 -15.07 -31.64 -16.22
C THR A 461 -14.18 -30.66 -16.98
N SER A 462 -14.75 -29.64 -17.61
CA SER A 462 -14.00 -28.63 -18.37
C SER A 462 -13.07 -27.84 -17.46
N ASP A 463 -11.97 -27.34 -18.02
CA ASP A 463 -11.01 -26.55 -17.24
C ASP A 463 -11.63 -25.22 -16.75
N TRP A 464 -12.53 -24.64 -17.55
CA TRP A 464 -13.31 -23.47 -17.14
C TRP A 464 -14.20 -23.78 -15.92
N SER A 465 -14.95 -24.88 -15.94
CA SER A 465 -15.86 -25.24 -14.85
C SER A 465 -15.10 -25.54 -13.56
N LYS A 466 -13.95 -26.24 -13.66
CA LYS A 466 -13.04 -26.44 -12.51
C LYS A 466 -12.56 -25.13 -11.90
N MET A 467 -12.12 -24.16 -12.73
CA MET A 467 -11.67 -22.85 -12.23
C MET A 467 -12.82 -22.07 -11.57
N LYS A 468 -14.02 -22.10 -12.14
CA LYS A 468 -15.21 -21.47 -11.54
C LYS A 468 -15.59 -22.15 -10.22
N HIS A 469 -15.56 -23.47 -10.16
CA HIS A 469 -15.82 -24.23 -8.93
C HIS A 469 -14.79 -23.92 -7.84
N ASP A 470 -13.50 -23.89 -8.18
CA ASP A 470 -12.43 -23.52 -7.24
C ASP A 470 -12.63 -22.09 -6.68
N LEU A 471 -13.07 -21.15 -7.52
CA LEU A 471 -13.37 -19.78 -7.12
C LEU A 471 -14.55 -19.70 -6.14
N ILE A 472 -15.64 -20.43 -6.42
CA ILE A 472 -16.81 -20.51 -5.53
C ILE A 472 -16.43 -21.18 -4.22
N LYS A 473 -15.71 -22.30 -4.26
CA LYS A 473 -15.23 -23.00 -3.06
C LYS A 473 -14.32 -22.12 -2.20
N TRP A 474 -13.46 -21.32 -2.82
CA TRP A 474 -12.66 -20.33 -2.10
C TRP A 474 -13.54 -19.26 -1.43
N ARG A 475 -14.58 -18.78 -2.11
CA ARG A 475 -15.56 -17.85 -1.53
C ARG A 475 -16.31 -18.46 -0.34
N GLU A 476 -16.71 -19.71 -0.42
CA GLU A 476 -17.39 -20.45 0.66
C GLU A 476 -16.48 -20.73 1.86
N SER A 477 -15.15 -20.79 1.66
CA SER A 477 -14.18 -20.97 2.74
C SER A 477 -13.94 -19.71 3.59
N GLN A 478 -14.50 -18.57 3.20
CA GLN A 478 -14.36 -17.29 3.90
C GLN A 478 -15.38 -17.18 5.02
N ASP A 479 -15.00 -16.58 6.15
CA ASP A 479 -15.96 -16.16 7.16
C ASP A 479 -17.00 -15.19 6.53
N ALA A 480 -18.24 -15.25 6.99
CA ALA A 480 -19.32 -14.40 6.49
C ALA A 480 -18.95 -12.90 6.54
N LEU A 481 -18.16 -12.48 7.54
CA LEU A 481 -17.64 -11.12 7.69
C LEU A 481 -16.74 -10.67 6.53
N MET A 482 -16.14 -11.59 5.78
CA MET A 482 -15.22 -11.30 4.68
C MET A 482 -15.90 -11.19 3.31
N THR A 483 -17.22 -11.36 3.26
CA THR A 483 -17.98 -11.35 2.01
C THR A 483 -18.73 -10.04 1.78
N TYR A 484 -18.45 -9.35 0.68
CA TYR A 484 -19.22 -8.22 0.16
C TYR A 484 -20.29 -8.70 -0.83
N PRO A 485 -21.52 -8.16 -0.87
CA PRO A 485 -22.05 -7.04 -0.08
C PRO A 485 -22.67 -7.47 1.27
N ALA A 486 -22.60 -8.76 1.63
CA ALA A 486 -23.19 -9.27 2.87
C ALA A 486 -22.69 -8.53 4.13
N THR A 487 -21.41 -8.15 4.14
CA THR A 487 -20.80 -7.27 5.13
C THR A 487 -20.42 -5.93 4.53
N LYS A 488 -20.80 -4.84 5.22
CA LYS A 488 -20.52 -3.46 4.76
C LYS A 488 -19.05 -3.09 4.96
N VAL A 489 -18.50 -2.33 4.02
CA VAL A 489 -17.12 -1.81 4.08
C VAL A 489 -16.87 -0.97 5.34
N SER A 490 -17.86 -0.20 5.79
CA SER A 490 -17.75 0.67 6.97
C SER A 490 -17.40 -0.08 8.26
N VAL A 491 -17.82 -1.35 8.40
CA VAL A 491 -17.50 -2.19 9.55
C VAL A 491 -16.01 -2.52 9.58
N HIS A 492 -15.41 -2.78 8.41
CA HIS A 492 -13.98 -3.03 8.28
C HIS A 492 -13.15 -1.75 8.37
N ALA A 493 -13.70 -0.62 7.91
CA ALA A 493 -13.06 0.69 8.04
C ALA A 493 -12.84 1.09 9.50
N GLN A 494 -13.83 0.85 10.37
CA GLN A 494 -13.70 1.08 11.82
C GLN A 494 -12.58 0.26 12.48
N ARG A 495 -12.15 -0.83 11.85
CA ARG A 495 -11.04 -1.69 12.32
C ARG A 495 -9.72 -1.44 11.59
N GLY A 496 -9.67 -0.48 10.67
CA GLY A 496 -8.50 -0.25 9.82
C GLY A 496 -8.20 -1.40 8.86
N GLN A 497 -9.24 -2.15 8.44
CA GLN A 497 -9.13 -3.35 7.59
C GLN A 497 -9.87 -3.21 6.25
N ALA A 498 -10.41 -2.04 5.92
CA ALA A 498 -11.26 -1.81 4.75
C ALA A 498 -10.58 -2.20 3.42
N GLU A 499 -9.32 -1.87 3.25
CA GLU A 499 -8.51 -2.12 2.05
C GLU A 499 -8.27 -3.60 1.86
N ARG A 500 -7.98 -4.32 2.95
CA ARG A 500 -7.77 -5.78 2.93
C ARG A 500 -9.06 -6.49 2.54
N PHE A 501 -10.17 -6.07 3.14
CA PHE A 501 -11.50 -6.55 2.80
C PHE A 501 -11.84 -6.25 1.33
N GLY A 502 -11.59 -5.01 0.89
CA GLY A 502 -11.79 -4.56 -0.48
C GLY A 502 -11.00 -5.40 -1.48
N TYR A 503 -9.69 -5.54 -1.26
CA TYR A 503 -8.79 -6.26 -2.16
C TYR A 503 -9.19 -7.74 -2.32
N ILE A 504 -9.54 -8.43 -1.22
CA ILE A 504 -9.99 -9.83 -1.28
C ILE A 504 -11.26 -9.98 -2.12
N ASN A 505 -12.23 -9.08 -1.93
CA ASN A 505 -13.48 -9.10 -2.68
C ASN A 505 -13.26 -8.70 -4.16
N LEU A 506 -12.36 -7.75 -4.44
CA LEU A 506 -11.97 -7.41 -5.80
C LEU A 506 -11.36 -8.60 -6.54
N VAL A 507 -10.47 -9.37 -5.90
CA VAL A 507 -9.89 -10.60 -6.47
C VAL A 507 -10.99 -11.60 -6.87
N TYR A 508 -12.01 -11.78 -6.02
CA TYR A 508 -13.14 -12.66 -6.33
C TYR A 508 -13.90 -12.19 -7.58
N TYR A 509 -14.38 -10.94 -7.56
CA TYR A 509 -15.22 -10.42 -8.63
C TYR A 509 -14.47 -10.27 -9.95
N VAL A 510 -13.22 -9.82 -9.94
CA VAL A 510 -12.43 -9.71 -11.17
C VAL A 510 -12.12 -11.09 -11.77
N SER A 511 -11.90 -12.11 -10.94
CA SER A 511 -11.73 -13.50 -11.41
C SER A 511 -13.00 -14.04 -12.07
N LEU A 512 -14.16 -13.82 -11.44
CA LEU A 512 -15.46 -14.23 -11.99
C LEU A 512 -15.76 -13.51 -13.30
N LEU A 513 -15.51 -12.20 -13.36
CA LEU A 513 -15.66 -11.38 -14.55
C LEU A 513 -14.79 -11.91 -15.70
N PHE A 514 -13.52 -12.21 -15.43
CA PHE A 514 -12.59 -12.71 -16.44
C PHE A 514 -12.96 -14.11 -16.95
N LEU A 515 -13.52 -14.98 -16.11
CA LEU A 515 -14.07 -16.27 -16.54
C LEU A 515 -15.28 -16.11 -17.46
N CYS A 516 -16.22 -15.24 -17.08
CA CYS A 516 -17.50 -15.13 -17.78
C CYS A 516 -17.37 -14.38 -19.12
N ARG A 517 -16.45 -13.40 -19.21
CA ARG A 517 -16.29 -12.55 -20.39
C ARG A 517 -15.87 -13.28 -21.66
N GLU A 518 -15.17 -14.41 -21.53
CA GLU A 518 -14.55 -15.11 -22.66
C GLU A 518 -15.57 -15.63 -23.70
N PHE A 519 -16.80 -15.90 -23.25
CA PHE A 519 -17.88 -16.41 -24.10
C PHE A 519 -18.82 -15.32 -24.61
N ILE A 520 -18.61 -14.07 -24.20
CA ILE A 520 -19.45 -12.96 -24.63
C ILE A 520 -18.99 -12.47 -26.01
N PRO A 521 -19.90 -12.33 -26.99
CA PRO A 521 -19.57 -11.83 -28.32
C PRO A 521 -19.16 -10.36 -28.31
N PHE A 522 -18.29 -9.96 -29.23
CA PHE A 522 -17.88 -8.56 -29.37
C PHE A 522 -19.04 -7.65 -29.81
N SER A 523 -19.90 -8.13 -30.72
CA SER A 523 -21.02 -7.40 -31.31
C SER A 523 -22.27 -8.28 -31.42
N PRO A 524 -23.18 -8.24 -30.43
CA PRO A 524 -24.40 -9.05 -30.43
C PRO A 524 -25.61 -8.35 -31.07
N VAL A 525 -25.42 -7.46 -32.06
CA VAL A 525 -26.49 -6.57 -32.59
C VAL A 525 -27.73 -7.34 -33.06
N ASP A 526 -27.55 -8.54 -33.61
CA ASP A 526 -28.64 -9.37 -34.14
C ASP A 526 -29.23 -10.34 -33.08
N GLU A 527 -28.77 -10.26 -31.82
CA GLU A 527 -29.15 -11.16 -30.73
C GLU A 527 -30.16 -10.53 -29.77
N VAL A 528 -31.24 -11.25 -29.54
CA VAL A 528 -32.31 -10.83 -28.61
C VAL A 528 -32.16 -11.46 -27.22
N LYS A 529 -31.27 -12.46 -27.07
CA LYS A 529 -31.01 -13.16 -25.81
C LYS A 529 -29.55 -13.59 -25.71
N PRO A 530 -29.00 -13.74 -24.48
CA PRO A 530 -27.70 -14.35 -24.28
C PRO A 530 -27.61 -15.73 -24.95
N ARG A 531 -26.58 -15.92 -25.76
CA ARG A 531 -26.17 -17.22 -26.28
C ARG A 531 -24.66 -17.30 -26.34
N GLY A 532 -24.15 -18.52 -26.49
CA GLY A 532 -22.70 -18.79 -26.56
C GLY A 532 -21.98 -18.02 -27.67
N PRO A 533 -20.66 -18.20 -27.79
CA PRO A 533 -19.86 -17.42 -28.74
C PRO A 533 -20.44 -17.56 -30.15
N ILE A 534 -20.83 -16.42 -30.74
CA ILE A 534 -21.33 -16.32 -32.12
C ILE A 534 -20.21 -16.05 -33.11
N GLU A 535 -19.00 -15.85 -32.60
CA GLU A 535 -17.79 -15.60 -33.36
C GLU A 535 -16.87 -16.82 -33.28
N PRO A 536 -16.13 -17.17 -34.36
CA PRO A 536 -15.16 -18.25 -34.33
C PRO A 536 -14.15 -18.14 -33.16
N PRO A 537 -13.57 -19.27 -32.71
CA PRO A 537 -14.04 -20.62 -32.95
C PRO A 537 -15.34 -20.89 -32.16
N LEU A 538 -16.32 -21.49 -32.83
CA LEU A 538 -17.61 -21.85 -32.22
C LEU A 538 -17.45 -23.11 -31.36
N LEU A 539 -18.26 -23.21 -30.30
CA LEU A 539 -18.35 -24.43 -29.49
C LEU A 539 -19.00 -25.55 -30.30
N LYS A 540 -18.45 -26.77 -30.21
CA LYS A 540 -18.99 -27.94 -30.92
C LYS A 540 -20.23 -28.52 -30.25
N ALA A 541 -20.43 -28.26 -28.96
CA ALA A 541 -21.63 -28.62 -28.23
C ALA A 541 -22.50 -27.40 -27.96
N ARG A 542 -23.83 -27.58 -27.98
CA ARG A 542 -24.80 -26.54 -27.61
C ARG A 542 -25.07 -26.60 -26.10
N GLY A 543 -24.77 -25.50 -25.41
CA GLY A 543 -25.10 -25.33 -24.00
C GLY A 543 -26.58 -24.97 -23.78
N PRO A 544 -27.13 -25.22 -22.58
CA PRO A 544 -28.49 -24.84 -22.23
C PRO A 544 -28.65 -23.32 -22.16
N ASP A 545 -29.82 -22.79 -22.53
CA ASP A 545 -30.07 -21.34 -22.55
C ASP A 545 -29.93 -20.70 -21.16
N SER A 546 -30.27 -21.45 -20.09
CA SER A 546 -30.09 -21.03 -18.70
C SER A 546 -28.64 -20.77 -18.33
N PHE A 547 -27.69 -21.52 -18.92
CA PHE A 547 -26.26 -21.32 -18.67
C PHE A 547 -25.78 -19.97 -19.21
N TRP A 548 -26.19 -19.59 -20.42
CA TRP A 548 -25.79 -18.32 -21.03
C TRP A 548 -26.39 -17.13 -20.30
N LEU A 549 -27.65 -17.24 -19.87
CA LEU A 549 -28.29 -16.24 -19.03
C LEU A 549 -27.53 -16.05 -17.70
N GLN A 550 -27.20 -17.15 -17.02
CA GLN A 550 -26.44 -17.10 -15.77
C GLN A 550 -25.03 -16.52 -15.97
N ASN A 551 -24.35 -16.87 -17.07
CA ASN A 551 -23.01 -16.36 -17.37
C ASN A 551 -23.00 -14.83 -17.58
N VAL A 552 -24.01 -14.28 -18.27
CA VAL A 552 -24.17 -12.83 -18.44
C VAL A 552 -24.53 -12.16 -17.12
N PHE A 553 -25.41 -12.78 -16.32
CA PHE A 553 -25.75 -12.29 -14.99
C PHE A 553 -24.53 -12.22 -14.08
N ASP A 554 -23.77 -13.32 -13.96
CA ASP A 554 -22.55 -13.40 -13.13
C ASP A 554 -21.51 -12.36 -13.56
N LEU A 555 -21.37 -12.13 -14.88
CA LEU A 555 -20.46 -11.14 -15.44
C LEU A 555 -20.83 -9.71 -15.03
N TYR A 556 -22.10 -9.34 -15.22
CA TYR A 556 -22.56 -7.99 -14.93
C TYR A 556 -22.67 -7.73 -13.43
N ASP A 557 -23.15 -8.70 -12.64
CA ASP A 557 -23.15 -8.62 -11.18
C ASP A 557 -21.72 -8.40 -10.67
N ALA A 558 -20.74 -9.18 -11.14
CA ALA A 558 -19.34 -8.97 -10.76
C ALA A 558 -18.83 -7.56 -11.09
N ALA A 559 -19.16 -7.02 -12.28
CA ALA A 559 -18.82 -5.64 -12.63
C ALA A 559 -19.49 -4.62 -11.70
N SER A 560 -20.77 -4.84 -11.35
CA SER A 560 -21.53 -3.98 -10.44
C SER A 560 -21.02 -4.00 -9.01
N GLN A 561 -20.66 -5.18 -8.51
CA GLN A 561 -20.07 -5.33 -7.18
C GLN A 561 -18.68 -4.69 -7.10
N ILE A 562 -17.86 -4.74 -8.16
CA ILE A 562 -16.59 -4.00 -8.22
C ILE A 562 -16.84 -2.48 -8.14
N SER A 563 -17.79 -1.96 -8.93
CA SER A 563 -18.12 -0.53 -8.92
C SER A 563 -18.59 -0.07 -7.53
N SER A 564 -19.54 -0.81 -6.94
CA SER A 564 -20.12 -0.50 -5.64
C SER A 564 -19.09 -0.58 -4.52
N LEU A 565 -18.26 -1.63 -4.52
CA LEU A 565 -17.19 -1.80 -3.53
C LEU A 565 -16.16 -0.67 -3.56
N LEU A 566 -15.71 -0.27 -4.76
CA LEU A 566 -14.77 0.84 -4.91
C LEU A 566 -15.39 2.17 -4.45
N SER A 567 -16.67 2.41 -4.78
CA SER A 567 -17.41 3.59 -4.32
C SER A 567 -17.58 3.60 -2.79
N ASP A 568 -17.94 2.47 -2.19
CA ASP A 568 -18.11 2.34 -0.75
C ASP A 568 -16.79 2.58 0.00
N LEU A 569 -15.67 2.09 -0.54
CA LEU A 569 -14.32 2.35 0.00
C LEU A 569 -13.97 3.84 -0.02
N GLU A 570 -14.31 4.55 -1.10
CA GLU A 570 -14.13 6.00 -1.16
C GLU A 570 -15.02 6.73 -0.15
N HIS A 571 -16.28 6.31 -0.01
CA HIS A 571 -17.24 6.95 0.89
C HIS A 571 -16.83 6.84 2.37
N VAL A 572 -16.20 5.73 2.78
CA VAL A 572 -15.71 5.55 4.15
C VAL A 572 -14.32 6.15 4.38
N GLY A 573 -13.77 6.90 3.42
CA GLY A 573 -12.45 7.55 3.53
C GLY A 573 -11.26 6.58 3.44
N CYS A 574 -11.46 5.39 2.84
CA CYS A 574 -10.44 4.35 2.67
C CYS A 574 -10.25 4.02 1.17
N PRO A 575 -9.91 5.00 0.30
CA PRO A 575 -9.87 4.79 -1.14
C PRO A 575 -8.73 3.85 -1.54
N LEU A 576 -9.06 2.72 -2.17
CA LEU A 576 -8.08 1.76 -2.65
C LEU A 576 -7.54 2.19 -4.03
N ARG A 577 -6.41 2.89 -4.06
CA ARG A 577 -5.80 3.46 -5.29
C ARG A 577 -4.49 2.76 -5.65
N THR A 578 -4.58 1.49 -6.04
CA THR A 578 -3.45 0.66 -6.46
C THR A 578 -3.55 0.35 -7.96
N PRO A 579 -2.46 -0.09 -8.62
CA PRO A 579 -2.55 -0.61 -9.98
C PRO A 579 -3.59 -1.74 -10.13
N PHE A 580 -3.67 -2.65 -9.14
CA PHE A 580 -4.64 -3.75 -9.17
C PHE A 580 -6.10 -3.27 -9.06
N SER A 581 -6.41 -2.33 -8.15
CA SER A 581 -7.76 -1.76 -8.09
C SER A 581 -8.10 -0.96 -9.35
N GLY A 582 -7.09 -0.37 -10.01
CA GLY A 582 -7.24 0.23 -11.33
C GLY A 582 -7.61 -0.79 -12.41
N LEU A 583 -7.01 -1.99 -12.42
CA LEU A 583 -7.40 -3.08 -13.33
C LEU A 583 -8.87 -3.50 -13.09
N CYS A 584 -9.28 -3.58 -11.82
CA CYS A 584 -10.66 -3.89 -11.47
C CYS A 584 -11.62 -2.79 -11.96
N ALA A 585 -11.27 -1.52 -11.75
CA ALA A 585 -12.04 -0.37 -12.23
C ALA A 585 -12.14 -0.36 -13.76
N PHE A 586 -11.03 -0.60 -14.47
CA PHE A 586 -10.99 -0.74 -15.93
C PHE A 586 -11.95 -1.83 -16.40
N SER A 587 -11.87 -3.02 -15.80
CA SER A 587 -12.68 -4.17 -16.19
C SER A 587 -14.17 -3.96 -15.91
N SER A 588 -14.52 -3.40 -14.76
CA SER A 588 -15.91 -3.06 -14.42
C SER A 588 -16.47 -1.98 -15.36
N THR A 589 -15.68 -0.95 -15.68
CA THR A 589 -16.08 0.12 -16.60
C THR A 589 -16.36 -0.42 -18.00
N LEU A 590 -15.47 -1.27 -18.53
CA LEU A 590 -15.64 -1.88 -19.86
C LEU A 590 -16.95 -2.66 -19.97
N TRP A 591 -17.27 -3.49 -18.98
CA TRP A 591 -18.48 -4.31 -19.00
C TRP A 591 -19.76 -3.54 -18.70
N SER A 592 -19.64 -2.42 -17.99
CA SER A 592 -20.74 -1.46 -17.80
C SER A 592 -21.06 -0.73 -19.11
N ILE A 593 -20.03 -0.27 -19.84
CA ILE A 593 -20.15 0.30 -21.19
C ILE A 593 -20.79 -0.71 -22.15
N TYR A 594 -20.31 -1.96 -22.15
CA TYR A 594 -20.88 -3.02 -22.98
C TYR A 594 -22.36 -3.24 -22.67
N GLY A 595 -22.73 -3.30 -21.38
CA GLY A 595 -24.11 -3.50 -20.96
C GLY A 595 -25.05 -2.35 -21.39
N ALA A 596 -24.55 -1.11 -21.34
CA ALA A 596 -25.27 0.06 -21.84
C ALA A 596 -25.40 0.06 -23.38
N ALA A 597 -24.39 -0.41 -24.11
CA ALA A 597 -24.38 -0.46 -25.57
C ALA A 597 -25.24 -1.59 -26.15
N PHE A 598 -25.35 -2.73 -25.46
CA PHE A 598 -26.05 -3.93 -25.95
C PHE A 598 -27.13 -4.45 -24.97
N PRO A 599 -28.11 -3.62 -24.58
CA PRO A 599 -29.07 -3.97 -23.54
C PRO A 599 -29.97 -5.16 -23.90
N ASN A 600 -30.32 -5.32 -25.19
CA ASN A 600 -31.13 -6.45 -25.65
C ASN A 600 -30.42 -7.79 -25.43
N PHE A 601 -29.13 -7.86 -25.77
CA PHE A 601 -28.34 -9.07 -25.55
C PHE A 601 -28.18 -9.36 -24.06
N MET A 602 -27.96 -8.33 -23.24
CA MET A 602 -27.87 -8.51 -21.79
C MET A 602 -29.21 -8.82 -21.11
N GLY A 603 -30.33 -8.68 -21.82
CA GLY A 603 -31.67 -8.81 -21.27
C GLY A 603 -32.04 -7.68 -20.29
N PHE A 604 -31.45 -6.49 -20.47
CA PHE A 604 -31.66 -5.35 -19.58
C PHE A 604 -32.97 -4.63 -19.85
N THR A 605 -33.64 -4.26 -18.76
CA THR A 605 -34.71 -3.26 -18.78
C THR A 605 -34.13 -1.85 -19.02
N PRO A 606 -34.93 -0.87 -19.49
CA PRO A 606 -34.45 0.50 -19.65
C PRO A 606 -33.79 1.08 -18.40
N SER A 607 -34.31 0.75 -17.20
CA SER A 607 -33.72 1.17 -15.93
C SER A 607 -32.32 0.56 -15.70
N GLN A 608 -32.12 -0.71 -16.07
CA GLN A 608 -30.82 -1.38 -15.94
C GLN A 608 -29.81 -0.85 -16.96
N THR A 609 -30.26 -0.47 -18.16
CA THR A 609 -29.41 0.20 -19.16
C THR A 609 -28.90 1.54 -18.62
N THR A 610 -29.78 2.34 -18.02
CA THR A 610 -29.39 3.61 -17.40
C THR A 610 -28.46 3.41 -16.20
N ASP A 611 -28.71 2.39 -15.37
CA ASP A 611 -27.82 2.08 -14.25
C ASP A 611 -26.45 1.58 -14.73
N ALA A 612 -26.38 0.79 -15.81
CA ALA A 612 -25.11 0.39 -16.43
C ALA A 612 -24.29 1.58 -16.92
N ASP A 613 -24.93 2.58 -17.54
CA ASP A 613 -24.25 3.81 -17.97
C ASP A 613 -23.76 4.63 -16.76
N ALA A 614 -24.61 4.82 -15.74
CA ALA A 614 -24.22 5.49 -14.50
C ALA A 614 -23.08 4.76 -13.77
N GLN A 615 -23.09 3.41 -13.79
CA GLN A 615 -22.04 2.58 -13.21
C GLN A 615 -20.71 2.75 -13.96
N ALA A 616 -20.75 2.85 -15.29
CA ALA A 616 -19.57 3.15 -16.10
C ALA A 616 -18.97 4.50 -15.74
N GLU A 617 -19.80 5.56 -15.60
CA GLU A 617 -19.34 6.89 -15.20
C GLU A 617 -18.73 6.90 -13.79
N ARG A 618 -19.39 6.26 -12.81
CA ARG A 618 -18.88 6.14 -11.43
C ARG A 618 -17.50 5.49 -11.41
N THR A 619 -17.35 4.36 -12.10
CA THR A 619 -16.11 3.58 -12.07
C THR A 619 -15.00 4.24 -12.90
N MET A 620 -15.36 4.93 -13.99
CA MET A 620 -14.43 5.78 -14.74
C MET A 620 -13.86 6.90 -13.86
N ALA A 621 -14.69 7.54 -13.01
CA ALA A 621 -14.21 8.57 -12.10
C ALA A 621 -13.19 8.03 -11.07
N VAL A 622 -13.39 6.80 -10.58
CA VAL A 622 -12.39 6.11 -9.73
C VAL A 622 -11.08 5.91 -10.49
N LEU A 623 -11.15 5.44 -11.75
CA LEU A 623 -9.98 5.21 -12.59
C LEU A 623 -9.21 6.50 -12.87
N VAL A 624 -9.89 7.61 -13.15
CA VAL A 624 -9.27 8.95 -13.29
C VAL A 624 -8.55 9.37 -12.01
N ARG A 625 -9.12 9.09 -10.83
CA ARG A 625 -8.44 9.37 -9.55
C ARG A 625 -7.20 8.51 -9.34
N ILE A 626 -7.21 7.26 -9.80
CA ILE A 626 -6.04 6.38 -9.81
C ILE A 626 -4.96 6.92 -10.77
N GLY A 627 -5.36 7.47 -11.92
CA GLY A 627 -4.47 8.12 -12.91
C GLY A 627 -3.61 9.24 -12.34
N LYS A 628 -4.11 9.98 -11.33
CA LYS A 628 -3.34 11.02 -10.64
C LYS A 628 -2.11 10.50 -9.89
N VAL A 629 -2.10 9.21 -9.55
CA VAL A 629 -1.06 8.55 -8.75
C VAL A 629 -0.23 7.59 -9.62
N TRP A 630 -0.91 6.91 -10.55
CA TRP A 630 -0.39 5.83 -11.37
C TRP A 630 -0.69 6.09 -12.85
N ARG A 631 0.36 6.37 -13.63
CA ARG A 631 0.26 6.66 -15.06
C ARG A 631 -0.43 5.54 -15.86
N LEU A 632 -0.28 4.29 -15.44
CA LEU A 632 -0.92 3.13 -16.10
C LEU A 632 -2.44 3.32 -16.29
N ALA A 633 -3.12 4.00 -15.37
CA ALA A 633 -4.56 4.21 -15.49
C ALA A 633 -4.93 5.16 -16.65
N GLU A 634 -4.03 6.05 -17.09
CA GLU A 634 -4.25 6.90 -18.28
C GLU A 634 -4.35 6.03 -19.54
N GLU A 635 -3.46 5.05 -19.70
CA GLU A 635 -3.52 4.10 -20.82
C GLU A 635 -4.82 3.29 -20.84
N TRP A 636 -5.29 2.87 -19.67
CA TRP A 636 -6.56 2.17 -19.53
C TRP A 636 -7.77 3.04 -19.90
N ILE A 637 -7.73 4.34 -19.56
CA ILE A 637 -8.77 5.30 -19.93
C ILE A 637 -8.84 5.44 -21.46
N ASP A 638 -7.70 5.52 -22.15
CA ASP A 638 -7.66 5.60 -23.61
C ASP A 638 -8.24 4.35 -24.30
N VAL A 639 -7.93 3.17 -23.77
CA VAL A 639 -8.51 1.89 -24.23
C VAL A 639 -10.02 1.87 -24.03
N LEU A 640 -10.53 2.34 -22.88
CA LEU A 640 -11.97 2.41 -22.61
C LEU A 640 -12.68 3.39 -23.52
N ASN A 641 -12.09 4.57 -23.76
CA ASN A 641 -12.66 5.56 -24.68
C ASN A 641 -12.75 5.01 -26.11
N THR A 642 -11.72 4.29 -26.55
CA THR A 642 -11.70 3.60 -27.83
C THR A 642 -12.79 2.52 -27.90
N ALA A 643 -12.89 1.68 -26.86
CA ALA A 643 -13.93 0.65 -26.76
C ALA A 643 -15.34 1.24 -26.79
N LYS A 644 -15.60 2.28 -25.99
CA LYS A 644 -16.88 3.00 -25.95
C LYS A 644 -17.27 3.52 -27.33
N SER A 645 -16.35 4.22 -28.00
CA SER A 645 -16.57 4.75 -29.35
C SER A 645 -16.98 3.65 -30.35
N ILE A 646 -16.27 2.52 -30.34
CA ILE A 646 -16.57 1.40 -31.25
C ILE A 646 -17.92 0.75 -30.90
N MET A 647 -18.15 0.42 -29.63
CA MET A 647 -19.39 -0.22 -29.19
C MET A 647 -20.62 0.64 -29.47
N THR A 648 -20.56 1.95 -29.22
CA THR A 648 -21.64 2.90 -29.56
C THR A 648 -21.92 2.90 -31.06
N ARG A 649 -20.90 3.02 -31.91
CA ARG A 649 -21.08 3.01 -33.37
C ARG A 649 -21.67 1.69 -33.89
N VAL A 650 -21.29 0.57 -33.29
CA VAL A 650 -21.82 -0.77 -33.61
C VAL A 650 -23.29 -0.87 -33.19
N SER A 651 -23.63 -0.41 -31.98
CA SER A 651 -25.01 -0.41 -31.47
C SER A 651 -25.98 0.42 -32.32
N GLU A 652 -25.49 1.52 -32.92
CA GLU A 652 -26.28 2.40 -33.80
C GLU A 652 -26.41 1.88 -35.25
N GLY A 653 -25.89 0.67 -35.55
CA GLY A 653 -26.01 0.07 -36.87
C GLY A 653 -25.18 0.75 -37.96
N ARG A 654 -24.19 1.57 -37.59
CA ARG A 654 -23.25 2.17 -38.57
C ARG A 654 -22.41 1.07 -39.23
N ARG A 655 -21.96 1.27 -40.48
CA ARG A 655 -21.06 0.32 -41.18
C ARG A 655 -19.70 0.25 -40.49
N VAL A 656 -19.62 -0.62 -39.49
CA VAL A 656 -18.43 -0.87 -38.68
C VAL A 656 -18.15 -2.37 -38.74
N LYS A 657 -16.87 -2.72 -38.68
CA LYS A 657 -16.48 -4.13 -38.60
C LYS A 657 -17.08 -4.75 -37.33
N ARG A 658 -17.58 -5.98 -37.41
CA ARG A 658 -18.46 -6.57 -36.38
C ARG A 658 -17.78 -7.62 -35.51
N SER A 659 -16.55 -8.05 -35.80
CA SER A 659 -15.88 -9.08 -35.02
C SER A 659 -14.72 -8.55 -34.16
N ARG A 660 -14.42 -9.22 -33.05
CA ARG A 660 -13.18 -8.99 -32.29
C ARG A 660 -11.91 -9.09 -33.14
N TYR A 661 -11.91 -9.97 -34.14
CA TYR A 661 -10.78 -10.17 -35.05
C TYR A 661 -10.50 -8.97 -35.95
N ASP A 662 -11.48 -8.08 -36.08
CA ASP A 662 -11.35 -6.84 -36.82
C ASP A 662 -10.59 -5.75 -36.05
N TYR A 663 -10.46 -5.92 -34.72
CA TYR A 663 -9.84 -5.00 -33.79
C TYR A 663 -8.77 -5.68 -32.93
N PRO A 664 -7.74 -6.31 -33.53
CA PRO A 664 -6.77 -7.13 -32.78
C PRO A 664 -5.99 -6.33 -31.74
N GLU A 665 -5.71 -5.05 -31.96
CA GLU A 665 -5.00 -4.20 -31.00
C GLU A 665 -5.85 -3.85 -29.78
N LEU A 666 -7.15 -3.58 -29.99
CA LEU A 666 -8.09 -3.34 -28.90
C LEU A 666 -8.39 -4.63 -28.14
N GLU A 667 -8.61 -5.74 -28.85
CA GLU A 667 -8.84 -7.05 -28.25
C GLU A 667 -7.64 -7.46 -27.40
N ASP A 668 -6.41 -7.34 -27.92
CA ASP A 668 -5.20 -7.56 -27.14
C ASP A 668 -5.17 -6.65 -25.91
N SER A 669 -5.57 -5.38 -26.04
CA SER A 669 -5.57 -4.42 -24.94
C SER A 669 -6.60 -4.77 -23.85
N ILE A 670 -7.78 -5.24 -24.22
CA ILE A 670 -8.84 -5.68 -23.29
C ILE A 670 -8.49 -7.01 -22.62
N HIS A 671 -7.91 -7.93 -23.39
CA HIS A 671 -7.59 -9.28 -22.91
C HIS A 671 -6.35 -9.30 -22.03
N LEU A 672 -5.32 -8.53 -22.40
CA LEU A 672 -4.03 -8.53 -21.75
C LEU A 672 -3.84 -7.37 -20.77
N ALA A 673 -4.75 -6.39 -20.75
CA ALA A 673 -4.66 -5.20 -19.89
C ALA A 673 -3.22 -4.62 -19.91
N PRO A 674 -2.75 -4.16 -21.09
CA PRO A 674 -1.36 -4.19 -21.47
C PRO A 674 -0.51 -3.38 -20.52
N LEU A 675 0.62 -3.98 -20.15
CA LEU A 675 1.77 -3.28 -19.64
C LEU A 675 2.76 -3.09 -20.79
N GLN A 676 3.42 -1.93 -20.89
CA GLN A 676 4.46 -1.71 -21.89
C GLN A 676 5.64 -2.69 -21.68
N GLY A 677 6.44 -2.92 -22.74
CA GLY A 677 7.83 -3.37 -22.54
C GLY A 677 8.28 -4.74 -23.07
N MET A 678 7.44 -5.59 -23.67
CA MET A 678 7.95 -6.70 -24.50
C MET A 678 7.62 -6.41 -25.96
N PRO A 679 8.63 -6.21 -26.84
CA PRO A 679 8.40 -6.21 -28.29
C PRO A 679 7.67 -7.51 -28.64
N ARG A 680 6.63 -7.41 -29.49
CA ARG A 680 6.05 -8.61 -30.10
C ARG A 680 7.22 -9.35 -30.76
N GLN A 681 7.55 -10.56 -30.31
CA GLN A 681 8.34 -11.47 -31.14
C GLN A 681 7.52 -11.64 -32.42
N THR A 682 7.97 -11.00 -33.48
CA THR A 682 7.52 -11.23 -34.84
C THR A 682 7.83 -12.69 -35.13
N PHE A 683 6.86 -13.58 -34.90
CA PHE A 683 6.86 -14.84 -35.63
C PHE A 683 6.84 -14.46 -37.11
N ASP A 684 7.83 -14.95 -37.85
CA ASP A 684 8.10 -14.64 -39.25
C ASP A 684 6.79 -14.51 -40.04
N ARG A 685 6.50 -13.28 -40.48
CA ARG A 685 5.60 -13.11 -41.62
C ARG A 685 6.31 -13.75 -42.82
N PRO A 686 5.67 -14.67 -43.56
CA PRO A 686 6.24 -15.14 -44.81
C PRO A 686 6.54 -13.91 -45.68
N ALA A 687 7.79 -13.84 -46.16
CA ALA A 687 8.37 -12.69 -46.81
C ALA A 687 7.49 -12.18 -47.96
N GLY A 688 7.07 -10.92 -47.85
CA GLY A 688 6.35 -10.24 -48.91
C GLY A 688 5.36 -9.22 -48.39
N LEU A 689 5.85 -8.11 -47.82
CA LEU A 689 5.28 -6.75 -47.95
C LEU A 689 6.15 -5.76 -47.15
N VAL A 690 6.58 -4.74 -47.86
CA VAL A 690 7.56 -3.72 -47.48
C VAL A 690 7.16 -2.97 -46.19
N SER A 691 8.17 -2.66 -45.38
CA SER A 691 8.06 -1.92 -44.12
C SER A 691 7.57 -0.48 -44.32
N ALA A 692 6.65 -0.05 -43.47
CA ALA A 692 6.50 1.34 -43.09
C ALA A 692 6.44 1.41 -41.57
N ASP A 693 7.41 2.13 -41.01
CA ASP A 693 7.48 2.66 -39.66
C ASP A 693 6.16 3.39 -39.32
N ASP A 694 5.53 3.09 -38.18
CA ASP A 694 4.78 4.07 -37.37
C ASP A 694 4.02 3.43 -36.20
N GLY A 695 4.42 3.81 -34.98
CA GLY A 695 3.63 3.66 -33.77
C GLY A 695 2.62 4.81 -33.68
N SER A 696 1.45 4.67 -34.32
CA SER A 696 0.36 5.66 -34.21
C SER A 696 -1.04 5.12 -34.56
N LYS A 697 -1.27 3.80 -34.48
CA LYS A 697 -2.54 3.21 -34.96
C LYS A 697 -3.74 3.28 -34.02
N LEU A 698 -3.56 3.61 -32.74
CA LEU A 698 -4.72 3.83 -31.86
C LEU A 698 -5.42 5.18 -32.15
N HIS A 699 -4.69 6.20 -32.61
CA HIS A 699 -5.24 7.53 -32.88
C HIS A 699 -5.90 7.69 -34.26
N GLN A 700 -5.58 6.84 -35.24
CA GLN A 700 -6.10 6.97 -36.60
C GLN A 700 -7.51 6.39 -36.82
N LEU A 701 -8.11 5.71 -35.83
CA LEU A 701 -9.48 5.18 -35.94
C LEU A 701 -10.58 6.19 -35.53
N VAL A 702 -10.20 7.40 -35.09
CA VAL A 702 -11.11 8.43 -34.57
C VAL A 702 -11.28 9.64 -35.51
N ALA A 703 -10.43 9.83 -36.53
CA ALA A 703 -10.52 10.99 -37.40
C ALA A 703 -11.22 10.66 -38.74
N GLY A 704 -12.55 10.80 -38.76
CA GLY A 704 -13.27 11.15 -39.97
C GLY A 704 -13.61 12.63 -39.90
N ASP A 705 -13.04 13.40 -40.83
CA ASP A 705 -13.32 14.81 -41.14
C ASP A 705 -12.95 15.87 -40.08
N ALA A 706 -11.76 16.45 -40.22
CA ALA A 706 -11.51 17.89 -40.13
C ALA A 706 -10.05 18.20 -40.53
N GLU A 707 -9.86 18.71 -41.75
CA GLU A 707 -8.66 19.48 -42.10
C GLU A 707 -8.71 20.82 -41.35
N GLN A 708 -7.67 21.14 -40.58
CA GLN A 708 -6.98 22.45 -40.59
C GLN A 708 -5.80 22.43 -39.60
N GLY A 709 -4.66 22.91 -40.10
CA GLY A 709 -3.35 22.66 -39.53
C GLY A 709 -3.03 23.41 -38.24
N VAL A 710 -2.13 22.79 -37.46
CA VAL A 710 -1.26 23.44 -36.49
C VAL A 710 0.10 22.75 -36.58
N GLU A 711 1.12 23.53 -36.94
CA GLU A 711 2.53 23.10 -36.96
C GLU A 711 2.96 22.69 -35.54
N THR A 712 3.53 21.50 -35.42
CA THR A 712 4.24 21.05 -34.20
C THR A 712 5.73 21.19 -34.47
N GLU A 713 6.36 22.16 -33.81
CA GLU A 713 7.81 22.33 -33.82
C GLU A 713 8.50 21.10 -33.24
N ARG A 714 9.46 20.57 -33.99
CA ARG A 714 10.42 19.55 -33.55
C ARG A 714 11.38 20.17 -32.53
N LEU A 715 11.36 19.68 -31.30
CA LEU A 715 12.46 19.91 -30.35
C LEU A 715 13.58 18.91 -30.63
N GLU A 716 14.69 19.43 -31.16
CA GLU A 716 15.95 18.73 -31.33
C GLU A 716 16.56 18.35 -29.98
N PHE A 717 17.02 17.10 -29.87
CA PHE A 717 17.85 16.62 -28.77
C PHE A 717 19.21 17.32 -28.82
N LEU A 718 19.52 18.10 -27.78
CA LEU A 718 20.90 18.49 -27.47
C LEU A 718 21.38 17.66 -26.28
N GLU A 719 22.36 16.79 -26.55
CA GLU A 719 23.25 16.22 -25.56
C GLU A 719 23.99 17.37 -24.87
N GLU A 720 23.77 17.56 -23.56
CA GLU A 720 24.75 18.25 -22.72
C GLU A 720 24.73 17.68 -21.29
N THR A 721 25.84 17.05 -20.96
CA THR A 721 26.29 16.66 -19.63
C THR A 721 26.32 17.88 -18.71
N SER A 722 25.34 18.04 -17.81
CA SER A 722 25.41 18.84 -16.58
C SER A 722 24.10 18.71 -15.80
N GLY A 723 24.12 18.17 -14.58
CA GLY A 723 22.89 18.10 -13.76
C GLY A 723 22.91 17.17 -12.55
N ILE A 724 24.08 16.91 -11.97
CA ILE A 724 24.17 16.45 -10.58
C ILE A 724 24.02 17.72 -9.74
N LEU A 725 22.86 18.01 -9.15
CA LEU A 725 22.67 18.99 -8.06
C LEU A 725 21.19 19.07 -7.61
N VAL A 726 20.63 18.00 -7.04
CA VAL A 726 19.44 18.11 -6.14
C VAL A 726 19.57 17.20 -4.90
N LEU A 727 20.68 16.49 -4.69
CA LEU A 727 20.86 15.61 -3.52
C LEU A 727 22.03 15.98 -2.60
N GLU A 728 22.79 17.04 -2.89
CA GLU A 728 23.86 17.51 -1.99
C GLU A 728 23.35 18.26 -0.74
N ALA A 729 22.05 18.57 -0.65
CA ALA A 729 21.47 19.29 0.49
C ALA A 729 20.78 18.40 1.54
N VAL A 730 20.71 17.07 1.35
CA VAL A 730 19.95 16.17 2.24
C VAL A 730 20.82 15.16 3.02
N ILE A 731 22.10 14.94 2.68
CA ILE A 731 23.02 14.09 3.45
C ILE A 731 24.46 14.59 3.24
N PRO A 732 25.22 15.03 4.26
CA PRO A 732 26.64 15.31 4.08
C PRO A 732 27.41 13.98 4.04
N PHE A 733 27.75 13.50 2.85
CA PHE A 733 28.78 12.47 2.68
C PHE A 733 30.16 13.13 2.68
N ALA A 734 31.02 12.69 3.60
CA ALA A 734 32.43 13.02 3.61
C ALA A 734 33.12 12.45 2.35
N ARG A 735 33.90 13.31 1.70
CA ARG A 735 34.86 12.99 0.64
C ARG A 735 35.68 11.74 0.98
N ILE A 736 35.65 10.73 0.11
CA ILE A 736 36.78 9.79 -0.03
C ILE A 736 37.67 10.41 -1.12
N SER A 737 38.72 11.11 -0.69
CA SER A 737 39.79 11.54 -1.57
C SER A 737 40.63 10.33 -1.97
N SER A 738 40.76 10.14 -3.27
CA SER A 738 41.76 9.31 -3.92
C SER A 738 43.17 9.81 -3.59
N GLU A 739 43.79 9.31 -2.52
CA GLU A 739 45.25 9.35 -2.33
C GLU A 739 45.66 8.54 -1.09
N THR A 740 46.04 7.28 -1.31
CA THR A 740 47.16 6.61 -0.60
C THR A 740 47.35 5.21 -1.19
N ARG A 741 48.22 5.12 -2.21
CA ARG A 741 49.05 3.93 -2.41
C ARG A 741 49.89 3.75 -1.14
N LYS A 742 49.80 2.60 -0.48
CA LYS A 742 50.92 1.97 0.23
C LYS A 742 50.59 0.51 0.60
N GLU A 743 51.33 -0.38 -0.08
CA GLU A 743 51.88 -1.64 0.41
C GLU A 743 50.92 -2.75 0.91
N TYR A 744 50.73 -3.74 0.03
CA TYR A 744 50.38 -5.12 0.38
C TYR A 744 51.49 -5.77 1.23
N PRO A 745 51.15 -6.56 2.26
CA PRO A 745 51.96 -7.70 2.65
C PRO A 745 51.34 -9.00 2.09
N ASP A 746 52.10 -9.58 1.16
CA ASP A 746 52.31 -11.01 0.85
C ASP A 746 51.21 -12.05 1.20
N PRO A 747 50.59 -12.71 0.19
CA PRO A 747 49.66 -13.81 0.37
C PRO A 747 50.41 -15.14 0.53
N ASN A 748 51.23 -15.28 1.57
CA ASN A 748 51.86 -16.55 1.94
C ASN A 748 51.97 -16.69 3.46
N ARG A 749 50.89 -17.15 4.10
CA ARG A 749 50.95 -18.03 5.28
C ARG A 749 49.57 -18.65 5.54
N LEU A 750 49.42 -19.88 5.07
CA LEU A 750 48.44 -20.87 5.51
C LEU A 750 48.53 -21.10 7.03
N PHE A 751 47.39 -21.08 7.72
CA PHE A 751 46.79 -22.24 8.40
C PHE A 751 45.39 -21.89 8.92
#